data_AF-A0A8X6WKB5-F1
#
_entry.id   AF-A0A8X6WKB5-F1
#
_cell.length_a   1.000
_cell.length_b   1.000
_cell.length_c   1.000
_cell.angle_alpha   90.00
_cell.angle_beta   90.00
_cell.angle_gamma   90.00
#
_symmetry.space_group_name_H-M   'P 1'
#
loop_
_entity.id
_entity.type
_entity.pdbx_description
1 polymer ?
#
loop_
_entity_poly.entity_id
_entity_poly.type
_entity_poly.pdbx_seq_one_letter_code
_entity_poly.pdbx_strand_id
1 'polypeptide(L)'
;MKEDAVLAWLTNIESMELPDEIEEVNAKVLESLIDETEYVAVLFYKNDSVSEEVLKDLEEIDDDADKSGISFVKISDEVLALEFGLETLPALLYYRNKVPLLYDGNLHDEKLVLNWLEAHKDLDADVIEDISSNILPALIDNTTFLAVLFYDKNDEKSQTTLLELEAIDDDASKHGIPFVKISDLEVAADYGITELPELVYFEKKIPNFYQGDLSNEEEVLNWLIHQKESDEIEDVTNKVLAQMIKTSDFLAVLFYDSVSNASQTITEELERIDDDCDQHGIPLVKIDDSQLESLYGIKNPPALAFYKKQVPKFYTGDLANEEQVLQWLVEQMNVEEIEDVSSAVLQQMIKNTDFLSILFYSKNDVKSQKVIKELENIDDEADERNLPFVKIADEELAKSYGIEDELPILLYFEKQIPSLYRGDLMNEEEVLKWLVHQMSSDEIEEVTDKLLLAMVKKHDQVAVLFYDATSDSHVIHELEKIDDEADQQGIVFLKTSDLAAAEKFGIEYLPALVFFYDGMPNIYPGDIKDEDEVLEWLITQLTKDEIEDVTEKMLLYLVDSSPNLAALFYDEDAAVSAVVMKELENIDDELSEQGIPFVKISDYSLAKQFGLNDELPILVYFENKIPSVYEEESEQDNFIWLQDDAPPHWNLSVCDWLNISVPNQWIGRKTPHDKACFAWPPRSPHLMICAFYLWGFIKDCVYVPPLPADFPDLRHQIEAAVARITSDSLNKVWDELAYRLNVCHVTNGAHIEHS
;
A
#
# COMPACT_ATOMS: atom_id res chain seq x y z
N MET A 1 2.33 31.53 -56.35
CA MET A 1 1.19 30.87 -55.68
C MET A 1 1.45 31.01 -54.20
N LYS A 2 0.44 31.40 -53.41
CA LYS A 2 0.51 31.32 -51.96
C LYS A 2 0.10 29.90 -51.59
N GLU A 3 0.92 29.22 -50.81
CA GLU A 3 0.75 27.81 -50.43
C GLU A 3 -0.61 27.60 -49.72
N ASP A 4 -0.94 28.48 -48.79
CA ASP A 4 -2.22 28.49 -48.05
C ASP A 4 -3.45 28.63 -48.98
N ALA A 5 -3.34 29.41 -50.05
CA ALA A 5 -4.44 29.61 -51.00
C ALA A 5 -4.61 28.44 -51.98
N VAL A 6 -3.59 27.59 -52.13
CA VAL A 6 -3.67 26.35 -52.91
C VAL A 6 -4.18 25.21 -52.03
N LEU A 7 -3.75 25.16 -50.76
CA LEU A 7 -4.28 24.23 -49.77
C LEU A 7 -5.78 24.44 -49.57
N ALA A 8 -6.22 25.67 -49.28
CA ALA A 8 -7.64 26.01 -49.11
C ALA A 8 -8.51 25.74 -50.36
N TRP A 9 -7.91 25.64 -51.56
CA TRP A 9 -8.65 25.22 -52.77
C TRP A 9 -8.70 23.70 -52.93
N LEU A 10 -7.65 22.98 -52.49
CA LEU A 10 -7.59 21.52 -52.51
C LEU A 10 -8.39 20.87 -51.37
N THR A 11 -8.67 21.60 -50.29
CA THR A 11 -9.43 21.12 -49.12
C THR A 11 -10.88 21.60 -49.11
N ASN A 12 -11.34 22.36 -50.12
CA ASN A 12 -12.71 22.83 -50.21
C ASN A 12 -13.64 21.71 -50.70
N ILE A 13 -14.50 21.21 -49.81
CA ILE A 13 -15.43 20.09 -50.06
C ILE A 13 -16.55 20.44 -51.04
N GLU A 14 -16.97 21.70 -51.17
CA GLU A 14 -17.94 22.11 -52.21
C GLU A 14 -17.40 21.83 -53.64
N SER A 15 -16.09 21.57 -53.79
CA SER A 15 -15.48 21.18 -55.06
C SER A 15 -15.30 19.67 -55.24
N MET A 16 -15.60 18.88 -54.21
CA MET A 16 -15.47 17.42 -54.13
C MET A 16 -16.82 16.68 -54.01
N GLU A 17 -17.93 17.39 -53.78
CA GLU A 17 -19.29 16.83 -53.70
C GLU A 17 -19.64 15.90 -54.86
N LEU A 18 -19.92 14.64 -54.53
CA LEU A 18 -20.45 13.64 -55.46
C LEU A 18 -21.85 13.23 -54.99
N PRO A 19 -22.87 13.26 -55.86
CA PRO A 19 -24.23 12.89 -55.44
C PRO A 19 -24.30 11.42 -55.04
N ASP A 20 -24.91 11.16 -53.87
CA ASP A 20 -25.08 9.84 -53.25
C ASP A 20 -23.75 9.16 -52.84
N GLU A 21 -22.70 9.91 -52.47
CA GLU A 21 -21.40 9.34 -52.03
C GLU A 21 -20.75 10.19 -50.93
N ILE A 22 -20.67 9.63 -49.71
CA ILE A 22 -19.97 10.24 -48.57
C ILE A 22 -18.49 10.51 -48.93
N GLU A 23 -18.01 11.75 -48.77
CA GLU A 23 -16.67 12.15 -49.20
C GLU A 23 -15.56 11.57 -48.33
N GLU A 24 -14.50 11.05 -48.96
CA GLU A 24 -13.29 10.61 -48.26
C GLU A 24 -12.35 11.78 -47.95
N VAL A 25 -11.99 11.93 -46.68
CA VAL A 25 -11.10 12.98 -46.18
C VAL A 25 -9.87 12.39 -45.50
N ASN A 26 -8.81 13.20 -45.40
CA ASN A 26 -7.66 12.91 -44.54
C ASN A 26 -7.74 13.76 -43.26
N ALA A 27 -6.93 13.43 -42.25
CA ALA A 27 -6.94 14.09 -40.95
C ALA A 27 -6.88 15.63 -41.02
N LYS A 28 -6.08 16.21 -41.92
CA LYS A 28 -5.96 17.68 -42.05
C LYS A 28 -7.21 18.33 -42.64
N VAL A 29 -7.88 17.63 -43.56
CA VAL A 29 -9.14 18.11 -44.13
C VAL A 29 -10.25 18.01 -43.09
N LEU A 30 -10.28 16.89 -42.33
CA LEU A 30 -11.23 16.69 -41.25
C LEU A 30 -11.08 17.79 -40.17
N GLU A 31 -9.87 18.08 -39.72
CA GLU A 31 -9.57 19.17 -38.78
C GLU A 31 -10.11 20.52 -39.29
N SER A 32 -9.84 20.85 -40.57
CA SER A 32 -10.35 22.07 -41.19
C SER A 32 -11.88 22.12 -41.25
N LEU A 33 -12.55 20.98 -41.45
CA LEU A 33 -14.03 20.93 -41.46
C LEU A 33 -14.61 21.16 -40.07
N ILE A 34 -14.05 20.52 -39.07
CA ILE A 34 -14.47 20.68 -37.67
C ILE A 34 -14.31 22.15 -37.25
N ASP A 35 -13.28 22.84 -37.75
CA ASP A 35 -13.07 24.26 -37.48
C ASP A 35 -14.01 25.21 -38.24
N GLU A 36 -14.39 24.87 -39.47
CA GLU A 36 -15.18 25.73 -40.35
C GLU A 36 -16.70 25.49 -40.28
N THR A 37 -17.14 24.34 -39.78
CA THR A 37 -18.54 23.92 -39.76
C THR A 37 -19.01 23.55 -38.36
N GLU A 38 -20.29 23.81 -38.06
CA GLU A 38 -20.87 23.54 -36.74
C GLU A 38 -21.18 22.05 -36.52
N TYR A 39 -21.46 21.31 -37.59
CA TYR A 39 -21.96 19.93 -37.54
C TYR A 39 -21.26 19.05 -38.59
N VAL A 40 -20.50 18.05 -38.13
CA VAL A 40 -19.79 17.09 -39.01
C VAL A 40 -20.04 15.66 -38.56
N ALA A 41 -20.58 14.82 -39.42
CA ALA A 41 -20.63 13.38 -39.21
C ALA A 41 -19.42 12.72 -39.89
N VAL A 42 -18.70 11.86 -39.17
CA VAL A 42 -17.46 11.25 -39.61
C VAL A 42 -17.53 9.74 -39.40
N LEU A 43 -17.58 8.99 -40.50
CA LEU A 43 -17.47 7.54 -40.45
C LEU A 43 -15.99 7.13 -40.50
N PHE A 44 -15.46 6.64 -39.39
CA PHE A 44 -14.19 5.93 -39.35
C PHE A 44 -14.41 4.50 -39.86
N TYR A 45 -13.59 4.07 -40.81
CA TYR A 45 -13.75 2.78 -41.45
C TYR A 45 -12.41 2.12 -41.78
N LYS A 46 -12.43 0.83 -42.07
CA LYS A 46 -11.27 0.10 -42.57
C LYS A 46 -11.63 -0.68 -43.83
N ASN A 47 -10.62 -1.15 -44.56
CA ASN A 47 -10.84 -1.90 -45.80
C ASN A 47 -11.28 -3.35 -45.51
N ASP A 48 -12.49 -3.52 -44.98
CA ASP A 48 -13.12 -4.80 -44.71
C ASP A 48 -14.60 -4.84 -45.15
N SER A 49 -15.15 -6.07 -45.19
CA SER A 49 -16.52 -6.26 -45.68
C SER A 49 -17.58 -5.63 -44.78
N VAL A 50 -17.29 -5.49 -43.48
CA VAL A 50 -18.24 -4.90 -42.52
C VAL A 50 -18.37 -3.40 -42.77
N SER A 51 -17.24 -2.71 -42.94
CA SER A 51 -17.21 -1.29 -43.28
C SER A 51 -17.85 -0.99 -44.64
N GLU A 52 -17.62 -1.84 -45.64
CA GLU A 52 -18.24 -1.70 -46.96
C GLU A 52 -19.78 -1.83 -46.91
N GLU A 53 -20.30 -2.73 -46.07
CA GLU A 53 -21.75 -2.88 -45.87
C GLU A 53 -22.35 -1.65 -45.18
N VAL A 54 -21.73 -1.18 -44.08
CA VAL A 54 -22.18 0.03 -43.36
C VAL A 54 -22.11 1.28 -44.23
N LEU A 55 -21.01 1.47 -44.98
CA LEU A 55 -20.86 2.61 -45.89
C LEU A 55 -22.02 2.68 -46.89
N LYS A 56 -22.38 1.53 -47.47
CA LYS A 56 -23.47 1.47 -48.44
C LYS A 56 -24.82 1.80 -47.82
N ASP A 57 -25.06 1.38 -46.57
CA ASP A 57 -26.29 1.72 -45.86
C ASP A 57 -26.33 3.22 -45.53
N LEU A 58 -25.21 3.82 -45.11
CA LEU A 58 -25.11 5.24 -44.74
C LEU A 58 -25.06 6.21 -45.94
N GLU A 59 -24.55 5.78 -47.10
CA GLU A 59 -24.64 6.55 -48.35
C GLU A 59 -26.10 6.85 -48.75
N GLU A 60 -27.09 6.07 -48.27
CA GLU A 60 -28.51 6.36 -48.52
C GLU A 60 -29.03 7.61 -47.79
N ILE A 61 -28.33 8.10 -46.75
CA ILE A 61 -28.75 9.26 -45.94
C ILE A 61 -27.83 10.48 -46.08
N ASP A 62 -26.71 10.36 -46.79
CA ASP A 62 -25.72 11.42 -47.05
C ASP A 62 -26.38 12.73 -47.54
N ASP A 63 -27.12 12.59 -48.64
CA ASP A 63 -27.90 13.62 -49.29
C ASP A 63 -28.94 14.28 -48.36
N ASP A 64 -29.47 13.54 -47.37
CA ASP A 64 -30.45 14.03 -46.40
C ASP A 64 -29.77 14.71 -45.20
N ALA A 65 -28.62 14.22 -44.75
CA ALA A 65 -27.78 14.86 -43.75
C ALA A 65 -27.30 16.25 -44.23
N ASP A 66 -26.86 16.35 -45.48
CA ASP A 66 -26.47 17.61 -46.12
C ASP A 66 -27.64 18.61 -46.21
N LYS A 67 -28.85 18.14 -46.54
CA LYS A 67 -30.06 18.99 -46.52
C LYS A 67 -30.37 19.52 -45.13
N SER A 68 -30.03 18.74 -44.11
CA SER A 68 -30.11 19.12 -42.69
C SER A 68 -28.88 19.94 -42.25
N GLY A 69 -27.93 20.23 -43.14
CA GLY A 69 -26.76 21.06 -42.86
C GLY A 69 -25.75 20.38 -41.94
N ILE A 70 -25.57 19.07 -42.11
CA ILE A 70 -24.57 18.24 -41.45
C ILE A 70 -23.66 17.71 -42.54
N SER A 71 -22.38 18.07 -42.51
CA SER A 71 -21.41 17.54 -43.49
C SER A 71 -21.06 16.11 -43.13
N PHE A 72 -21.30 15.16 -44.04
CA PHE A 72 -21.01 13.75 -43.80
C PHE A 72 -19.75 13.33 -44.57
N VAL A 73 -18.73 12.88 -43.85
CA VAL A 73 -17.45 12.44 -44.44
C VAL A 73 -17.03 11.06 -43.92
N LYS A 74 -16.11 10.40 -44.64
CA LYS A 74 -15.49 9.13 -44.25
C LYS A 74 -13.97 9.24 -44.19
N ILE A 75 -13.35 8.49 -43.28
CA ILE A 75 -11.90 8.47 -43.11
C ILE A 75 -11.39 7.06 -42.79
N SER A 76 -10.33 6.64 -43.49
CA SER A 76 -9.67 5.34 -43.29
C SER A 76 -8.35 5.47 -42.51
N ASP A 77 -8.36 6.26 -41.44
CA ASP A 77 -7.19 6.49 -40.60
C ASP A 77 -7.35 5.73 -39.28
N GLU A 78 -6.84 4.50 -39.25
CA GLU A 78 -6.91 3.62 -38.07
C GLU A 78 -6.09 4.17 -36.88
N VAL A 79 -5.07 5.00 -37.12
CA VAL A 79 -4.28 5.62 -36.06
C VAL A 79 -5.10 6.71 -35.38
N LEU A 80 -5.71 7.60 -36.17
CA LEU A 80 -6.61 8.62 -35.65
C LEU A 80 -7.83 8.00 -34.95
N ALA A 81 -8.36 6.89 -35.46
CA ALA A 81 -9.44 6.16 -34.78
C ALA A 81 -9.05 5.72 -33.36
N LEU A 82 -7.84 5.18 -33.20
CA LEU A 82 -7.30 4.78 -31.90
C LEU A 82 -7.07 5.98 -30.98
N GLU A 83 -6.67 7.14 -31.50
CA GLU A 83 -6.53 8.38 -30.72
C GLU A 83 -7.87 8.83 -30.11
N PHE A 84 -9.01 8.56 -30.77
CA PHE A 84 -10.35 8.78 -30.23
C PHE A 84 -10.90 7.59 -29.41
N GLY A 85 -10.09 6.59 -29.09
CA GLY A 85 -10.52 5.41 -28.35
C GLY A 85 -11.53 4.54 -29.11
N LEU A 86 -11.49 4.55 -30.45
CA LEU A 86 -12.37 3.74 -31.30
C LEU A 86 -11.72 2.38 -31.58
N GLU A 87 -11.93 1.42 -30.67
CA GLU A 87 -11.34 0.08 -30.79
C GLU A 87 -11.95 -0.78 -31.92
N THR A 88 -13.19 -0.49 -32.28
CA THR A 88 -13.93 -1.25 -33.30
C THR A 88 -14.36 -0.34 -34.44
N LEU A 89 -14.06 -0.76 -35.67
CA LEU A 89 -14.45 -0.09 -36.91
C LEU A 89 -15.39 -0.99 -37.73
N PRO A 90 -16.38 -0.42 -38.44
CA PRO A 90 -16.64 1.02 -38.59
C PRO A 90 -17.26 1.68 -37.35
N ALA A 91 -16.98 2.97 -37.16
CA ALA A 91 -17.50 3.78 -36.05
C ALA A 91 -17.89 5.18 -36.55
N LEU A 92 -18.97 5.75 -36.01
CA LEU A 92 -19.49 7.05 -36.41
C LEU A 92 -19.30 8.07 -35.28
N LEU A 93 -18.50 9.10 -35.53
CA LEU A 93 -18.41 10.28 -34.68
C LEU A 93 -19.25 11.42 -35.28
N TYR A 94 -19.91 12.18 -34.43
CA TYR A 94 -20.62 13.39 -34.81
C TYR A 94 -20.08 14.57 -34.02
N TYR A 95 -19.46 15.51 -34.70
CA TYR A 95 -18.99 16.76 -34.13
C TYR A 95 -20.15 17.74 -34.07
N ARG A 96 -20.46 18.22 -32.87
CA ARG A 96 -21.33 19.36 -32.60
C ARG A 96 -20.49 20.43 -31.91
N ASN A 97 -20.36 21.61 -32.52
CA ASN A 97 -19.54 22.70 -31.95
C ASN A 97 -18.12 22.26 -31.57
N LYS A 98 -17.48 21.44 -32.43
CA LYS A 98 -16.16 20.83 -32.23
C LYS A 98 -16.06 19.73 -31.16
N VAL A 99 -17.15 19.42 -30.45
CA VAL A 99 -17.21 18.30 -29.51
C VAL A 99 -17.61 17.02 -30.25
N PRO A 100 -16.76 15.98 -30.28
CA PRO A 100 -17.11 14.69 -30.86
C PRO A 100 -18.06 13.91 -29.95
N LEU A 101 -19.14 13.39 -30.54
CA LEU A 101 -20.11 12.50 -29.92
C LEU A 101 -20.06 11.14 -30.62
N LEU A 102 -19.88 10.07 -29.87
CA LEU A 102 -19.88 8.71 -30.42
C LEU A 102 -21.30 8.19 -30.58
N TYR A 103 -21.63 7.70 -31.77
CA TYR A 103 -22.86 6.95 -31.99
C TYR A 103 -22.67 5.50 -31.54
N ASP A 104 -23.46 5.07 -30.54
CA ASP A 104 -23.44 3.73 -29.95
C ASP A 104 -24.53 2.79 -30.51
N GLY A 105 -25.33 3.28 -31.46
CA GLY A 105 -26.44 2.53 -32.05
C GLY A 105 -26.04 1.62 -33.21
N ASN A 106 -27.05 1.07 -33.89
CA ASN A 106 -26.83 0.17 -35.03
C ASN A 106 -26.57 0.96 -36.32
N LEU A 107 -25.33 0.93 -36.81
CA LEU A 107 -24.91 1.59 -38.05
C LEU A 107 -25.56 1.00 -39.33
N HIS A 108 -26.13 -0.20 -39.28
CA HIS A 108 -26.89 -0.78 -40.39
C HIS A 108 -28.35 -0.31 -40.47
N ASP A 109 -28.78 0.59 -39.58
CA ASP A 109 -30.10 1.22 -39.66
C ASP A 109 -29.90 2.70 -39.97
N GLU A 110 -29.81 3.02 -41.27
CA GLU A 110 -29.51 4.36 -41.76
C GLU A 110 -30.53 5.40 -41.25
N LYS A 111 -31.78 4.99 -41.02
CA LYS A 111 -32.81 5.87 -40.46
C LYS A 111 -32.58 6.17 -39.00
N LEU A 112 -32.12 5.20 -38.21
CA LEU A 112 -31.77 5.48 -36.81
C LEU A 112 -30.59 6.43 -36.73
N VAL A 113 -29.61 6.29 -37.61
CA VAL A 113 -28.47 7.21 -37.70
C VAL A 113 -28.92 8.61 -38.08
N LEU A 114 -29.68 8.78 -39.16
CA LEU A 114 -30.17 10.09 -39.59
C LEU A 114 -31.03 10.76 -38.52
N ASN A 115 -31.99 10.03 -37.93
CA ASN A 115 -32.82 10.58 -36.84
C ASN A 115 -31.97 11.00 -35.63
N TRP A 116 -30.89 10.27 -35.33
CA TRP A 116 -29.99 10.62 -34.23
C TRP A 116 -29.21 11.89 -34.57
N LEU A 117 -28.65 12.00 -35.78
CA LEU A 117 -27.94 13.20 -36.26
C LEU A 117 -28.85 14.45 -36.22
N GLU A 118 -30.06 14.34 -36.78
CA GLU A 118 -31.04 15.44 -36.78
C GLU A 118 -31.48 15.82 -35.36
N ALA A 119 -31.73 14.84 -34.50
CA ALA A 119 -32.12 15.10 -33.11
C ALA A 119 -31.03 15.84 -32.33
N HIS A 120 -29.76 15.49 -32.52
CA HIS A 120 -28.63 16.16 -31.85
C HIS A 120 -28.37 17.55 -32.43
N LYS A 121 -28.59 17.73 -33.73
CA LYS A 121 -28.55 19.06 -34.35
C LYS A 121 -29.64 19.98 -33.80
N ASP A 122 -30.86 19.46 -33.64
CA ASP A 122 -32.03 20.22 -33.19
C ASP A 122 -32.06 20.47 -31.67
N LEU A 123 -31.10 19.95 -30.91
CA LEU A 123 -30.93 20.30 -29.50
C LEU A 123 -30.69 21.82 -29.37
N ASP A 124 -31.26 22.41 -28.32
CA ASP A 124 -31.00 23.82 -28.00
C ASP A 124 -29.49 24.04 -27.84
N ALA A 125 -28.98 25.19 -28.28
CA ALA A 125 -27.57 25.53 -28.21
C ALA A 125 -27.04 25.63 -26.77
N ASP A 126 -27.95 25.67 -25.79
CA ASP A 126 -27.69 25.72 -24.36
C ASP A 126 -27.54 24.30 -23.76
N VAL A 127 -27.73 23.24 -24.55
CA VAL A 127 -27.58 21.85 -24.05
C VAL A 127 -26.12 21.44 -24.11
N ILE A 128 -25.51 21.25 -22.93
CA ILE A 128 -24.16 20.71 -22.76
C ILE A 128 -24.08 19.28 -23.31
N GLU A 129 -22.98 18.97 -24.01
CA GLU A 129 -22.76 17.72 -24.74
C GLU A 129 -22.46 16.53 -23.81
N ASP A 130 -23.26 15.44 -23.87
CA ASP A 130 -23.04 14.20 -23.09
C ASP A 130 -22.05 13.27 -23.82
N ILE A 131 -20.83 13.15 -23.29
CA ILE A 131 -19.76 12.38 -23.90
C ILE A 131 -19.61 10.99 -23.24
N SER A 132 -19.14 10.02 -24.01
CA SER A 132 -18.76 8.70 -23.51
C SER A 132 -17.36 8.70 -22.90
N SER A 133 -17.10 7.75 -22.01
CA SER A 133 -15.83 7.62 -21.28
C SER A 133 -14.60 7.42 -22.17
N ASN A 134 -14.76 6.81 -23.34
CA ASN A 134 -13.66 6.63 -24.30
C ASN A 134 -13.28 7.91 -25.07
N ILE A 135 -14.15 8.92 -25.13
CA ILE A 135 -13.90 10.16 -25.87
C ILE A 135 -13.22 11.22 -25.00
N LEU A 136 -13.47 11.20 -23.68
CA LEU A 136 -12.92 12.20 -22.76
C LEU A 136 -11.39 12.33 -22.83
N PRO A 137 -10.58 11.25 -22.83
CA PRO A 137 -9.12 11.36 -22.95
C PRO A 137 -8.69 12.09 -24.25
N ALA A 138 -9.32 11.75 -25.37
CA ALA A 138 -9.05 12.36 -26.66
C ALA A 138 -9.42 13.85 -26.68
N LEU A 139 -10.51 14.23 -26.01
CA LEU A 139 -10.90 15.63 -25.85
C LEU A 139 -9.87 16.39 -25.02
N ILE A 140 -9.46 15.87 -23.86
CA ILE A 140 -8.44 16.48 -23.00
C ILE A 140 -7.12 16.64 -23.76
N ASP A 141 -6.72 15.64 -24.56
CA ASP A 141 -5.47 15.67 -25.30
C ASP A 141 -5.45 16.68 -26.46
N ASN A 142 -6.60 16.90 -27.10
CA ASN A 142 -6.71 17.70 -28.32
C ASN A 142 -7.30 19.09 -28.11
N THR A 143 -7.77 19.41 -26.90
CA THR A 143 -8.30 20.74 -26.57
C THR A 143 -7.40 21.44 -25.56
N THR A 144 -7.14 22.72 -25.78
CA THR A 144 -6.32 23.51 -24.84
C THR A 144 -7.08 23.81 -23.56
N PHE A 145 -8.37 24.09 -23.68
CA PHE A 145 -9.28 24.41 -22.59
C PHE A 145 -10.52 23.54 -22.74
N LEU A 146 -11.01 22.94 -21.66
CA LEU A 146 -12.21 22.10 -21.66
C LEU A 146 -12.90 22.14 -20.29
N ALA A 147 -14.19 22.43 -20.25
CA ALA A 147 -15.00 22.30 -19.04
C ALA A 147 -15.75 20.96 -19.08
N VAL A 148 -15.67 20.16 -18.02
CA VAL A 148 -16.30 18.85 -17.89
C VAL A 148 -17.15 18.81 -16.62
N LEU A 149 -18.46 18.65 -16.77
CA LEU A 149 -19.36 18.40 -15.65
C LEU A 149 -19.50 16.90 -15.42
N PHE A 150 -18.98 16.43 -14.29
CA PHE A 150 -19.26 15.09 -13.78
C PHE A 150 -20.58 15.11 -13.00
N TYR A 151 -21.52 14.23 -13.35
CA TYR A 151 -22.86 14.26 -12.75
C TYR A 151 -23.50 12.86 -12.68
N ASP A 152 -24.48 12.67 -11.78
CA ASP A 152 -25.30 11.45 -11.77
C ASP A 152 -26.67 11.70 -12.41
N LYS A 153 -27.00 10.88 -13.42
CA LYS A 153 -28.30 10.91 -14.12
C LYS A 153 -29.50 10.66 -13.20
N ASN A 154 -29.29 10.01 -12.05
CA ASN A 154 -30.33 9.63 -11.10
C ASN A 154 -30.39 10.55 -9.86
N ASP A 155 -29.47 11.50 -9.72
CA ASP A 155 -29.38 12.40 -8.58
C ASP A 155 -30.07 13.75 -8.84
N GLU A 156 -30.98 14.16 -7.96
CA GLU A 156 -31.79 15.38 -8.13
C GLU A 156 -30.92 16.64 -8.08
N LYS A 157 -29.86 16.66 -7.26
CA LYS A 157 -28.93 17.79 -7.18
C LYS A 157 -28.18 17.93 -8.51
N SER A 158 -27.61 16.84 -9.01
CA SER A 158 -26.95 16.77 -10.32
C SER A 158 -27.83 17.24 -11.47
N GLN A 159 -29.10 16.81 -11.51
CA GLN A 159 -30.03 17.27 -12.54
C GLN A 159 -30.38 18.76 -12.42
N THR A 160 -30.46 19.29 -11.19
CA THR A 160 -30.74 20.71 -10.96
C THR A 160 -29.56 21.58 -11.39
N THR A 161 -28.35 21.21 -10.96
CA THR A 161 -27.12 21.89 -11.36
C THR A 161 -26.90 21.84 -12.86
N LEU A 162 -27.13 20.69 -13.51
CA LEU A 162 -27.01 20.58 -14.98
C LEU A 162 -27.89 21.61 -15.70
N LEU A 163 -29.15 21.78 -15.27
CA LEU A 163 -30.07 22.76 -15.87
C LEU A 163 -29.60 24.21 -15.70
N GLU A 164 -28.95 24.54 -14.59
CA GLU A 164 -28.38 25.87 -14.35
C GLU A 164 -27.11 26.08 -15.19
N LEU A 165 -26.25 25.07 -15.30
CA LEU A 165 -25.02 25.16 -16.11
C LEU A 165 -25.28 25.13 -17.62
N GLU A 166 -26.34 24.47 -18.07
CA GLU A 166 -26.81 24.56 -19.47
C GLU A 166 -27.06 26.02 -19.88
N ALA A 167 -27.49 26.90 -18.96
CA ALA A 167 -27.73 28.32 -19.26
C ALA A 167 -26.46 29.13 -19.60
N ILE A 168 -25.25 28.60 -19.35
CA ILE A 168 -23.98 29.29 -19.61
C ILE A 168 -23.12 28.59 -20.67
N ASP A 169 -23.58 27.49 -21.27
CA ASP A 169 -22.83 26.71 -22.25
C ASP A 169 -22.48 27.53 -23.50
N ASP A 170 -23.46 28.27 -24.04
CA ASP A 170 -23.27 29.10 -25.22
C ASP A 170 -22.30 30.27 -24.94
N ASP A 171 -22.32 30.82 -23.72
CA ASP A 171 -21.41 31.85 -23.26
C ASP A 171 -19.99 31.30 -23.05
N ALA A 172 -19.82 30.15 -22.39
CA ALA A 172 -18.53 29.48 -22.26
C ALA A 172 -17.90 29.16 -23.64
N SER A 173 -18.73 28.67 -24.57
CA SER A 173 -18.34 28.39 -25.95
C SER A 173 -17.91 29.66 -26.72
N LYS A 174 -18.58 30.81 -26.54
CA LYS A 174 -18.15 32.11 -27.11
C LYS A 174 -16.79 32.55 -26.57
N HIS A 175 -16.47 32.17 -25.33
CA HIS A 175 -15.16 32.37 -24.73
C HIS A 175 -14.15 31.31 -25.17
N GLY A 176 -14.53 30.34 -26.00
CA GLY A 176 -13.66 29.29 -26.52
C GLY A 176 -13.29 28.24 -25.49
N ILE A 177 -14.24 27.92 -24.60
CA ILE A 177 -14.16 26.82 -23.63
C ILE A 177 -15.31 25.86 -23.99
N PRO A 178 -15.03 24.74 -24.70
CA PRO A 178 -16.00 23.69 -24.90
C PRO A 178 -16.49 23.17 -23.55
N PHE A 179 -17.80 22.99 -23.40
CA PHE A 179 -18.42 22.45 -22.20
C PHE A 179 -19.06 21.10 -22.51
N VAL A 180 -18.66 20.07 -21.78
CA VAL A 180 -19.17 18.71 -21.91
C VAL A 180 -19.64 18.18 -20.56
N LYS A 181 -20.46 17.14 -20.56
CA LYS A 181 -20.92 16.42 -19.37
C LYS A 181 -20.65 14.93 -19.51
N ILE A 182 -20.40 14.28 -18.38
CA ILE A 182 -20.17 12.84 -18.32
C ILE A 182 -20.83 12.26 -17.07
N SER A 183 -21.44 11.08 -17.23
CA SER A 183 -22.19 10.38 -16.17
C SER A 183 -21.56 9.04 -15.76
N ASP A 184 -20.32 8.81 -16.18
CA ASP A 184 -19.55 7.62 -15.88
C ASP A 184 -18.86 7.77 -14.51
N LEU A 185 -19.36 7.00 -13.53
CA LEU A 185 -18.88 7.05 -12.14
C LEU A 185 -17.47 6.45 -11.99
N GLU A 186 -17.07 5.54 -12.87
CA GLU A 186 -15.72 4.96 -12.84
C GLU A 186 -14.70 6.01 -13.28
N VAL A 187 -14.99 6.71 -14.37
CA VAL A 187 -14.15 7.85 -14.82
C VAL A 187 -14.07 8.94 -13.76
N ALA A 188 -15.20 9.31 -13.13
CA ALA A 188 -15.19 10.28 -12.03
C ALA A 188 -14.23 9.85 -10.89
N ALA A 189 -14.29 8.56 -10.53
CA ALA A 189 -13.43 8.01 -9.50
C ALA A 189 -11.94 8.05 -9.88
N ASP A 190 -11.58 7.90 -11.16
CA ASP A 190 -10.19 7.99 -11.62
C ASP A 190 -9.58 9.38 -11.40
N TYR A 191 -10.38 10.45 -11.57
CA TYR A 191 -9.97 11.82 -11.24
C TYR A 191 -10.02 12.15 -9.74
N GLY A 192 -10.43 11.20 -8.89
CA GLY A 192 -10.54 11.41 -7.44
C GLY A 192 -11.82 12.12 -7.01
N ILE A 193 -12.82 12.21 -7.89
CA ILE A 193 -14.11 12.82 -7.59
C ILE A 193 -14.92 11.85 -6.73
N THR A 194 -15.31 12.29 -5.54
CA THR A 194 -16.06 11.47 -4.58
C THR A 194 -17.46 12.00 -4.29
N GLU A 195 -17.72 13.26 -4.63
CA GLU A 195 -19.03 13.90 -4.52
C GLU A 195 -19.46 14.42 -5.89
N LEU A 196 -20.75 14.34 -6.19
CA LEU A 196 -21.33 14.81 -7.45
C LEU A 196 -22.50 15.76 -7.17
N PRO A 197 -22.82 16.69 -8.09
CA PRO A 197 -22.06 16.99 -9.31
C PRO A 197 -20.74 17.74 -9.00
N GLU A 198 -19.77 17.63 -9.90
CA GLU A 198 -18.45 18.28 -9.81
C GLU A 198 -18.07 18.86 -11.18
N LEU A 199 -17.59 20.11 -11.21
CA LEU A 199 -17.10 20.75 -12.44
C LEU A 199 -15.57 20.76 -12.44
N VAL A 200 -15.00 20.22 -13.51
CA VAL A 200 -13.56 20.19 -13.73
C VAL A 200 -13.23 20.99 -14.98
N TYR A 201 -12.34 21.97 -14.84
CA TYR A 201 -11.77 22.72 -15.96
C TYR A 201 -10.39 22.16 -16.28
N PHE A 202 -10.16 21.75 -17.52
CA PHE A 202 -8.86 21.28 -17.98
C PHE A 202 -8.16 22.40 -18.74
N GLU A 203 -6.93 22.70 -18.34
CA GLU A 203 -6.01 23.56 -19.07
C GLU A 203 -4.77 22.75 -19.47
N LYS A 204 -4.49 22.66 -20.78
CA LYS A 204 -3.34 21.92 -21.31
C LYS A 204 -3.21 20.52 -20.70
N LYS A 205 -4.34 19.82 -20.52
CA LYS A 205 -4.52 18.48 -19.92
C LYS A 205 -4.54 18.41 -18.38
N ILE A 206 -4.23 19.50 -17.69
CA ILE A 206 -4.19 19.57 -16.23
C ILE A 206 -5.59 19.92 -15.72
N PRO A 207 -6.22 19.08 -14.87
CA PRO A 207 -7.53 19.40 -14.31
C PRO A 207 -7.42 20.37 -13.14
N ASN A 208 -8.38 21.29 -13.07
CA ASN A 208 -8.63 22.20 -11.96
C ASN A 208 -10.09 22.08 -11.50
N PHE A 209 -10.32 21.89 -10.21
CA PHE A 209 -11.63 21.52 -9.64
C PHE A 209 -12.36 22.73 -9.07
N TYR A 210 -13.61 22.93 -9.46
CA TYR A 210 -14.40 24.08 -8.98
C TYR A 210 -14.88 23.91 -7.54
N GLN A 211 -14.34 24.73 -6.63
CA GLN A 211 -14.65 24.66 -5.19
C GLN A 211 -15.88 25.49 -4.76
N GLY A 212 -16.57 26.15 -5.69
CA GLY A 212 -17.69 27.07 -5.41
C GLY A 212 -19.07 26.41 -5.38
N ASP A 213 -20.12 27.24 -5.35
CA ASP A 213 -21.50 26.75 -5.46
C ASP A 213 -21.88 26.61 -6.94
N LEU A 214 -21.95 25.37 -7.43
CA LEU A 214 -22.36 25.07 -8.80
C LEU A 214 -23.79 25.51 -9.12
N SER A 215 -24.59 25.86 -8.12
CA SER A 215 -25.95 26.39 -8.33
C SER A 215 -25.96 27.86 -8.75
N ASN A 216 -24.79 28.50 -8.82
CA ASN A 216 -24.63 29.89 -9.23
C ASN A 216 -23.92 29.98 -10.58
N GLU A 217 -24.70 29.84 -11.65
CA GLU A 217 -24.22 29.85 -13.04
C GLU A 217 -23.36 31.09 -13.38
N GLU A 218 -23.67 32.28 -12.84
CA GLU A 218 -22.86 33.49 -13.06
C GLU A 218 -21.48 33.39 -12.41
N GLU A 219 -21.38 32.81 -11.21
CA GLU A 219 -20.09 32.60 -10.54
C GLU A 219 -19.25 31.54 -11.25
N VAL A 220 -19.89 30.47 -11.75
CA VAL A 220 -19.22 29.42 -12.53
C VAL A 220 -18.69 29.97 -13.84
N LEU A 221 -19.49 30.71 -14.61
CA LEU A 221 -19.04 31.31 -15.87
C LEU A 221 -17.88 32.30 -15.65
N ASN A 222 -17.98 33.17 -14.64
CA ASN A 222 -16.90 34.09 -14.30
C ASN A 222 -15.63 33.34 -13.89
N TRP A 223 -15.76 32.22 -13.18
CA TRP A 223 -14.62 31.38 -12.83
C TRP A 223 -13.99 30.74 -14.07
N LEU A 224 -14.77 30.14 -14.98
CA LEU A 224 -14.25 29.56 -16.24
C LEU A 224 -13.50 30.60 -17.09
N ILE A 225 -14.07 31.80 -17.22
CA ILE A 225 -13.41 32.91 -17.94
C ILE A 225 -12.14 33.34 -17.21
N HIS A 226 -12.19 33.42 -15.87
CA HIS A 226 -11.02 33.76 -15.06
C HIS A 226 -9.90 32.74 -15.27
N GLN A 227 -10.16 31.44 -15.10
CA GLN A 227 -9.18 30.37 -15.31
C GLN A 227 -8.48 30.49 -16.66
N LYS A 228 -9.23 30.78 -17.72
CA LYS A 228 -8.66 30.98 -19.06
C LYS A 228 -7.85 32.27 -19.23
N GLU A 229 -8.20 33.34 -18.50
CA GLU A 229 -7.58 34.67 -18.63
C GLU A 229 -6.47 34.94 -17.59
N SER A 230 -6.39 34.13 -16.53
CA SER A 230 -5.44 34.26 -15.42
C SER A 230 -4.49 33.08 -15.38
N ASP A 231 -3.20 33.37 -15.16
CA ASP A 231 -2.17 32.35 -14.94
C ASP A 231 -2.27 31.84 -13.48
N GLU A 232 -3.29 31.02 -13.21
CA GLU A 232 -3.50 30.38 -11.90
C GLU A 232 -2.93 28.96 -11.89
N ILE A 233 -2.08 28.68 -10.90
CA ILE A 233 -1.59 27.32 -10.64
C ILE A 233 -2.77 26.39 -10.35
N GLU A 234 -2.91 25.28 -11.09
CA GLU A 234 -4.06 24.38 -10.98
C GLU A 234 -4.07 23.60 -9.66
N ASP A 235 -5.24 23.52 -9.02
CA ASP A 235 -5.48 22.74 -7.81
C ASP A 235 -5.89 21.31 -8.17
N VAL A 236 -5.08 20.33 -7.80
CA VAL A 236 -5.26 18.92 -8.20
C VAL A 236 -5.59 18.01 -7.03
N THR A 237 -6.37 16.96 -7.29
CA THR A 237 -6.59 15.90 -6.29
C THR A 237 -5.36 15.01 -6.14
N ASN A 238 -5.25 14.30 -5.03
CA ASN A 238 -4.18 13.33 -4.80
C ASN A 238 -4.12 12.23 -5.90
N LYS A 239 -5.26 11.82 -6.47
CA LYS A 239 -5.28 10.84 -7.57
C LYS A 239 -4.68 11.40 -8.85
N VAL A 240 -5.08 12.61 -9.24
CA VAL A 240 -4.51 13.31 -10.39
C VAL A 240 -3.03 13.53 -10.18
N LEU A 241 -2.62 14.02 -9.00
CA LEU A 241 -1.22 14.22 -8.67
C LEU A 241 -0.39 12.94 -8.83
N ALA A 242 -0.89 11.81 -8.33
CA ALA A 242 -0.22 10.52 -8.49
C ALA A 242 -0.03 10.13 -9.98
N GLN A 243 -1.03 10.39 -10.83
CA GLN A 243 -0.91 10.17 -12.27
C GLN A 243 0.12 11.11 -12.90
N MET A 244 0.08 12.41 -12.57
CA MET A 244 1.04 13.40 -13.09
C MET A 244 2.48 13.06 -12.69
N ILE A 245 2.71 12.62 -11.44
CA ILE A 245 4.02 12.16 -10.98
C ILE A 245 4.54 11.00 -11.83
N LYS A 246 3.65 10.07 -12.23
CA LYS A 246 4.01 8.88 -13.04
C LYS A 246 4.28 9.21 -14.51
N THR A 247 3.55 10.15 -15.09
CA THR A 247 3.61 10.45 -16.53
C THR A 247 4.55 11.58 -16.91
N SER A 248 4.85 12.49 -15.98
CA SER A 248 5.63 13.69 -16.26
C SER A 248 7.13 13.46 -16.03
N ASP A 249 7.95 13.98 -16.95
CA ASP A 249 9.41 14.00 -16.78
C ASP A 249 9.82 14.97 -15.66
N PHE A 250 9.18 16.14 -15.63
CA PHE A 250 9.34 17.17 -14.62
C PHE A 250 7.96 17.61 -14.12
N LEU A 251 7.83 17.87 -12.82
CA LEU A 251 6.60 18.39 -12.21
C LEU A 251 6.94 19.19 -10.96
N ALA A 252 6.41 20.39 -10.82
CA ALA A 252 6.49 21.17 -9.59
C ALA A 252 5.15 21.08 -8.83
N VAL A 253 5.22 20.80 -7.53
CA VAL A 253 4.03 20.57 -6.69
C VAL A 253 4.13 21.44 -5.45
N LEU A 254 3.20 22.38 -5.33
CA LEU A 254 3.03 23.22 -4.15
C LEU A 254 2.02 22.57 -3.19
N PHE A 255 2.54 22.00 -2.11
CA PHE A 255 1.71 21.62 -0.97
C PHE A 255 1.32 22.89 -0.21
N TYR A 256 0.03 23.15 -0.06
CA TYR A 256 -0.46 24.38 0.55
C TYR A 256 -1.68 24.12 1.44
N ASP A 257 -2.07 25.15 2.18
CA ASP A 257 -3.26 25.13 3.06
C ASP A 257 -4.16 26.30 2.65
N SER A 258 -5.35 26.00 2.11
CA SER A 258 -6.28 27.00 1.60
C SER A 258 -6.74 28.01 2.66
N VAL A 259 -6.72 27.66 3.95
CA VAL A 259 -7.11 28.56 5.04
C VAL A 259 -5.94 29.37 5.60
N SER A 260 -4.71 29.07 5.18
CA SER A 260 -3.49 29.75 5.64
C SER A 260 -3.17 30.97 4.77
N ASN A 261 -3.19 32.16 5.39
CA ASN A 261 -2.75 33.39 4.72
C ASN A 261 -1.31 33.29 4.18
N ALA A 262 -0.43 32.52 4.84
CA ALA A 262 0.94 32.35 4.36
C ALA A 262 0.97 31.57 3.05
N SER A 263 0.16 30.50 2.96
CA SER A 263 0.00 29.70 1.75
C SER A 263 -0.60 30.51 0.61
N GLN A 264 -1.64 31.31 0.88
CA GLN A 264 -2.23 32.22 -0.11
C GLN A 264 -1.22 33.23 -0.65
N THR A 265 -0.44 33.87 0.22
CA THR A 265 0.61 34.80 -0.22
C THR A 265 1.67 34.12 -1.08
N ILE A 266 2.11 32.91 -0.71
CA ILE A 266 3.10 32.19 -1.52
C ILE A 266 2.51 31.77 -2.87
N THR A 267 1.24 31.35 -2.91
CA THR A 267 0.57 30.99 -4.16
C THR A 267 0.52 32.18 -5.12
N GLU A 268 0.11 33.37 -4.64
CA GLU A 268 0.10 34.62 -5.44
C GLU A 268 1.49 35.03 -5.98
N GLU A 269 2.57 34.75 -5.24
CA GLU A 269 3.93 35.02 -5.71
C GLU A 269 4.38 33.99 -6.76
N LEU A 270 4.04 32.70 -6.57
CA LEU A 270 4.42 31.61 -7.48
C LEU A 270 3.60 31.58 -8.78
N GLU A 271 2.35 32.05 -8.77
CA GLU A 271 1.53 32.24 -9.99
C GLU A 271 2.26 33.12 -11.03
N ARG A 272 3.13 34.05 -10.60
CA ARG A 272 3.89 34.91 -11.52
C ARG A 272 4.95 34.19 -12.34
N ILE A 273 5.35 32.99 -11.92
CA ILE A 273 6.36 32.18 -12.62
C ILE A 273 5.76 30.95 -13.28
N ASP A 274 4.44 30.75 -13.19
CA ASP A 274 3.74 29.58 -13.73
C ASP A 274 3.96 29.44 -15.25
N ASP A 275 3.65 30.50 -15.99
CA ASP A 275 3.91 30.66 -17.42
C ASP A 275 5.39 30.46 -17.82
N ASP A 276 6.32 30.86 -16.94
CA ASP A 276 7.76 30.66 -17.15
C ASP A 276 8.15 29.18 -16.91
N CYS A 277 7.55 28.52 -15.93
CA CYS A 277 7.73 27.08 -15.68
C CYS A 277 7.21 26.25 -16.85
N ASP A 278 6.04 26.60 -17.39
CA ASP A 278 5.44 25.99 -18.57
C ASP A 278 6.33 26.10 -19.81
N GLN A 279 6.95 27.26 -20.05
CA GLN A 279 7.93 27.46 -21.13
C GLN A 279 9.16 26.55 -21.00
N HIS A 280 9.49 26.14 -19.77
CA HIS A 280 10.56 25.20 -19.46
C HIS A 280 10.08 23.73 -19.46
N GLY A 281 8.79 23.47 -19.67
CA GLY A 281 8.20 22.13 -19.62
C GLY A 281 8.10 21.58 -18.20
N ILE A 282 7.92 22.45 -17.21
CA ILE A 282 7.68 22.08 -15.81
C ILE A 282 6.24 22.52 -15.46
N PRO A 283 5.24 21.63 -15.55
CA PRO A 283 3.92 21.91 -15.01
C PRO A 283 4.05 22.23 -13.52
N LEU A 284 3.40 23.31 -13.08
CA LEU A 284 3.34 23.70 -11.68
C LEU A 284 1.89 23.52 -11.21
N VAL A 285 1.67 22.67 -10.22
CA VAL A 285 0.35 22.39 -9.63
C VAL A 285 0.38 22.62 -8.13
N LYS A 286 -0.79 22.81 -7.53
CA LYS A 286 -0.97 22.91 -6.07
C LYS A 286 -1.92 21.85 -5.54
N ILE A 287 -1.75 21.50 -4.27
CA ILE A 287 -2.60 20.54 -3.57
C ILE A 287 -2.79 20.91 -2.10
N ASP A 288 -4.05 20.93 -1.65
CA ASP A 288 -4.44 21.04 -0.24
C ASP A 288 -4.91 19.67 0.28
N ASP A 289 -3.96 18.83 0.70
CA ASP A 289 -4.23 17.52 1.30
C ASP A 289 -3.35 17.28 2.53
N SER A 290 -3.88 17.65 3.69
CA SER A 290 -3.21 17.47 5.00
C SER A 290 -2.81 16.01 5.33
N GLN A 291 -3.50 15.01 4.75
CA GLN A 291 -3.13 13.61 4.93
C GLN A 291 -1.88 13.30 4.11
N LEU A 292 -1.86 13.73 2.85
CA LEU A 292 -0.71 13.59 1.97
C LEU A 292 0.51 14.34 2.51
N GLU A 293 0.33 15.57 2.99
CA GLU A 293 1.40 16.34 3.65
C GLU A 293 2.04 15.54 4.79
N SER A 294 1.21 14.96 5.66
CA SER A 294 1.67 14.14 6.78
C SER A 294 2.45 12.90 6.31
N LEU A 295 2.00 12.26 5.22
CA LEU A 295 2.65 11.10 4.62
C LEU A 295 4.02 11.43 4.01
N TYR A 296 4.18 12.62 3.42
CA TYR A 296 5.46 13.13 2.92
C TYR A 296 6.34 13.75 4.02
N GLY A 297 5.84 13.81 5.26
CA GLY A 297 6.56 14.39 6.40
C GLY A 297 6.58 15.92 6.42
N ILE A 298 5.71 16.57 5.64
CA ILE A 298 5.51 18.02 5.58
C ILE A 298 4.73 18.44 6.83
N LYS A 299 5.34 19.30 7.66
CA LYS A 299 4.76 19.73 8.94
C LYS A 299 4.13 21.11 8.88
N ASN A 300 4.59 21.96 7.96
CA ASN A 300 4.15 23.34 7.84
C ASN A 300 4.09 23.69 6.35
N PRO A 301 2.92 23.59 5.70
CA PRO A 301 2.71 24.22 4.39
C PRO A 301 2.81 25.76 4.50
N PRO A 302 3.18 26.46 3.41
CA PRO A 302 3.42 25.92 2.08
C PRO A 302 4.81 25.27 1.91
N ALA A 303 4.88 24.22 1.10
CA ALA A 303 6.12 23.53 0.74
C ALA A 303 6.13 23.18 -0.76
N LEU A 304 7.24 23.45 -1.46
CA LEU A 304 7.38 23.15 -2.88
C LEU A 304 8.26 21.91 -3.07
N ALA A 305 7.77 20.96 -3.84
CA ALA A 305 8.52 19.80 -4.32
C ALA A 305 8.71 19.89 -5.83
N PHE A 306 9.92 19.58 -6.31
CA PHE A 306 10.20 19.33 -7.72
C PHE A 306 10.39 17.84 -7.93
N TYR A 307 9.60 17.24 -8.80
CA TYR A 307 9.71 15.85 -9.21
C TYR A 307 10.49 15.76 -10.50
N LYS A 308 11.53 14.92 -10.52
CA LYS A 308 12.23 14.46 -11.72
C LYS A 308 11.97 12.96 -11.84
N LYS A 309 11.29 12.50 -12.90
CA LYS A 309 11.00 11.07 -13.14
C LYS A 309 10.47 10.33 -11.89
N GLN A 310 9.44 10.89 -11.25
CA GLN A 310 8.83 10.42 -9.99
C GLN A 310 9.61 10.68 -8.69
N VAL A 311 10.85 11.15 -8.74
CA VAL A 311 11.67 11.42 -7.55
C VAL A 311 11.47 12.86 -7.05
N PRO A 312 10.92 13.09 -5.85
CA PRO A 312 10.75 14.43 -5.32
C PRO A 312 12.00 14.98 -4.65
N LYS A 313 12.26 16.26 -4.88
CA LYS A 313 13.19 17.09 -4.14
C LYS A 313 12.48 18.31 -3.58
N PHE A 314 12.61 18.53 -2.28
CA PHE A 314 11.95 19.65 -1.62
C PHE A 314 12.81 20.92 -1.64
N TYR A 315 12.21 22.04 -2.02
CA TYR A 315 12.86 23.35 -1.98
C TYR A 315 13.05 23.81 -0.53
N THR A 316 14.28 24.16 -0.17
CA THR A 316 14.64 24.60 1.19
C THR A 316 14.87 26.11 1.30
N GLY A 317 14.70 26.85 0.20
CA GLY A 317 14.92 28.30 0.15
C GLY A 317 13.70 29.11 0.60
N ASP A 318 13.71 30.40 0.26
CA ASP A 318 12.59 31.30 0.53
C ASP A 318 11.58 31.23 -0.62
N LEU A 319 10.37 30.70 -0.34
CA LEU A 319 9.30 30.59 -1.34
C LEU A 319 8.73 31.96 -1.74
N ALA A 320 8.90 33.00 -0.92
CA ALA A 320 8.45 34.35 -1.26
C ALA A 320 9.38 35.04 -2.29
N ASN A 321 10.40 34.34 -2.79
CA ASN A 321 11.27 34.82 -3.84
C ASN A 321 11.07 33.98 -5.11
N GLU A 322 10.06 34.35 -5.89
CA GLU A 322 9.68 33.66 -7.13
C GLU A 322 10.84 33.50 -8.11
N GLU A 323 11.73 34.50 -8.25
CA GLU A 323 12.91 34.42 -9.13
C GLU A 323 13.89 33.33 -8.67
N GLN A 324 14.11 33.18 -7.36
CA GLN A 324 14.97 32.10 -6.82
C GLN A 324 14.33 30.73 -6.98
N VAL A 325 13.01 30.64 -6.84
CA VAL A 325 12.26 29.40 -7.03
C VAL A 325 12.36 28.95 -8.48
N LEU A 326 12.04 29.83 -9.44
CA LEU A 326 12.16 29.53 -10.87
C LEU A 326 13.60 29.13 -11.24
N GLN A 327 14.59 29.88 -10.77
CA GLN A 327 15.99 29.53 -11.02
C GLN A 327 16.32 28.12 -10.48
N TRP A 328 15.87 27.81 -9.28
CA TRP A 328 16.11 26.50 -8.67
C TRP A 328 15.42 25.36 -9.45
N LEU A 329 14.17 25.55 -9.88
CA LEU A 329 13.42 24.59 -10.70
C LEU A 329 14.15 24.28 -12.02
N VAL A 330 14.56 25.32 -12.75
CA VAL A 330 15.31 25.17 -14.01
C VAL A 330 16.69 24.54 -13.78
N GLU A 331 17.35 24.85 -12.67
CA GLU A 331 18.61 24.21 -12.30
C GLU A 331 18.42 22.71 -12.07
N GLN A 332 17.36 22.28 -11.35
CA GLN A 332 17.13 20.86 -11.03
C GLN A 332 16.94 19.99 -12.28
N MET A 333 16.43 20.53 -13.39
CA MET A 333 16.28 19.78 -14.64
C MET A 333 17.61 19.21 -15.16
N ASN A 334 18.73 19.84 -14.81
CA ASN A 334 20.06 19.49 -15.31
C ASN A 334 20.98 18.94 -14.21
N VAL A 335 20.47 18.77 -12.98
CA VAL A 335 21.23 18.13 -11.91
C VAL A 335 21.18 16.62 -12.13
N GLU A 336 22.36 16.04 -12.30
CA GLU A 336 22.60 14.60 -12.33
C GLU A 336 23.13 14.20 -10.95
N GLU A 337 22.22 13.85 -10.04
CA GLU A 337 22.56 13.31 -8.74
C GLU A 337 21.46 12.38 -8.25
N ILE A 338 21.85 11.26 -7.64
CA ILE A 338 20.93 10.38 -6.93
C ILE A 338 20.37 11.17 -5.74
N GLU A 339 19.05 11.37 -5.68
CA GLU A 339 18.44 12.28 -4.69
C GLU A 339 18.43 11.69 -3.26
N ASP A 340 18.76 12.53 -2.27
CA ASP A 340 18.71 12.17 -0.83
C ASP A 340 17.30 12.41 -0.29
N VAL A 341 16.58 11.33 0.01
CA VAL A 341 15.18 11.38 0.43
C VAL A 341 15.01 11.12 1.92
N SER A 342 13.96 11.72 2.51
CA SER A 342 13.57 11.39 3.87
C SER A 342 12.85 10.03 3.93
N SER A 343 12.82 9.41 5.11
CA SER A 343 12.15 8.13 5.32
C SER A 343 10.64 8.17 5.01
N ALA A 344 10.00 9.32 5.23
CA ALA A 344 8.59 9.54 4.91
C ALA A 344 8.36 9.54 3.39
N VAL A 345 9.19 10.28 2.65
CA VAL A 345 9.19 10.31 1.18
C VAL A 345 9.48 8.93 0.61
N LEU A 346 10.50 8.25 1.13
CA LEU A 346 10.88 6.92 0.68
C LEU A 346 9.73 5.91 0.81
N GLN A 347 8.98 5.96 1.91
CA GLN A 347 7.80 5.11 2.10
C GLN A 347 6.72 5.38 1.06
N GLN A 348 6.49 6.65 0.68
CA GLN A 348 5.55 6.97 -0.40
C GLN A 348 6.05 6.47 -1.75
N MET A 349 7.35 6.61 -2.03
CA MET A 349 7.93 6.08 -3.26
C MET A 349 7.75 4.57 -3.34
N ILE A 350 8.18 3.81 -2.32
CA ILE A 350 8.03 2.34 -2.27
C ILE A 350 6.57 1.93 -2.57
N LYS A 351 5.59 2.66 -2.04
CA LYS A 351 4.16 2.34 -2.21
C LYS A 351 3.63 2.68 -3.61
N ASN A 352 4.09 3.77 -4.21
CA ASN A 352 3.46 4.37 -5.39
C ASN A 352 4.25 4.15 -6.69
N THR A 353 5.48 3.64 -6.61
CA THR A 353 6.31 3.30 -7.78
C THR A 353 6.33 1.81 -8.02
N ASP A 354 6.22 1.40 -9.28
CA ASP A 354 6.31 -0.02 -9.67
C ASP A 354 7.73 -0.56 -9.43
N PHE A 355 8.74 0.25 -9.73
CA PHE A 355 10.16 -0.06 -9.55
C PHE A 355 10.87 1.07 -8.80
N LEU A 356 11.81 0.75 -7.91
CA LEU A 356 12.57 1.75 -7.16
C LEU A 356 13.95 1.22 -6.73
N SER A 357 15.00 1.97 -7.03
CA SER A 357 16.36 1.69 -6.55
C SER A 357 16.71 2.57 -5.35
N ILE A 358 17.18 1.96 -4.27
CA ILE A 358 17.46 2.65 -3.01
C ILE A 358 18.86 2.30 -2.52
N LEU A 359 19.74 3.30 -2.50
CA LEU A 359 21.05 3.19 -1.86
C LEU A 359 20.96 3.61 -0.39
N PHE A 360 21.07 2.64 0.52
CA PHE A 360 21.26 2.93 1.94
C PHE A 360 22.73 3.20 2.20
N TYR A 361 23.03 4.32 2.87
CA TYR A 361 24.41 4.76 3.11
C TYR A 361 24.59 5.45 4.47
N SER A 362 25.84 5.65 4.87
CA SER A 362 26.17 6.44 6.08
C SER A 362 26.82 7.77 5.70
N LYS A 363 26.28 8.89 6.22
CA LYS A 363 26.73 10.27 5.87
C LYS A 363 28.21 10.51 6.09
N ASN A 364 28.80 9.87 7.11
CA ASN A 364 30.18 10.11 7.52
C ASN A 364 31.16 9.01 7.11
N ASP A 365 30.69 8.00 6.37
CA ASP A 365 31.51 6.87 5.95
C ASP A 365 32.17 7.10 4.59
N VAL A 366 33.49 6.90 4.52
CA VAL A 366 34.28 7.14 3.31
C VAL A 366 33.96 6.13 2.20
N LYS A 367 33.59 4.89 2.55
CA LYS A 367 33.19 3.88 1.56
C LYS A 367 31.87 4.29 0.90
N SER A 368 30.89 4.70 1.71
CA SER A 368 29.59 5.24 1.27
C SER A 368 29.75 6.41 0.29
N GLN A 369 30.57 7.41 0.61
CA GLN A 369 30.77 8.56 -0.27
C GLN A 369 31.44 8.20 -1.61
N LYS A 370 32.27 7.15 -1.64
CA LYS A 370 32.86 6.65 -2.90
C LYS A 370 31.84 5.91 -3.74
N VAL A 371 31.02 5.07 -3.11
CA VAL A 371 29.95 4.32 -3.78
C VAL A 371 28.95 5.28 -4.40
N ILE A 372 28.47 6.29 -3.66
CA ILE A 372 27.55 7.31 -4.20
C ILE A 372 28.11 7.93 -5.47
N LYS A 373 29.37 8.39 -5.43
CA LYS A 373 30.01 9.02 -6.58
C LYS A 373 30.13 8.08 -7.80
N GLU A 374 30.33 6.79 -7.56
CA GLU A 374 30.39 5.80 -8.63
C GLU A 374 28.99 5.58 -9.22
N LEU A 375 27.98 5.39 -8.36
CA LEU A 375 26.60 5.14 -8.79
C LEU A 375 25.91 6.37 -9.40
N GLU A 376 26.36 7.59 -9.09
CA GLU A 376 25.92 8.81 -9.78
C GLU A 376 26.22 8.78 -11.28
N ASN A 377 27.17 7.96 -11.75
CA ASN A 377 27.46 7.83 -13.20
C ASN A 377 26.42 6.97 -13.95
N ILE A 378 25.48 6.31 -13.26
CA ILE A 378 24.42 5.48 -13.88
C ILE A 378 23.01 6.00 -13.59
N ASP A 379 22.90 7.16 -12.95
CA ASP A 379 21.63 7.79 -12.55
C ASP A 379 20.78 8.18 -13.77
N ASP A 380 21.40 8.79 -14.78
CA ASP A 380 20.76 9.16 -16.04
C ASP A 380 20.30 7.93 -16.83
N GLU A 381 21.12 6.87 -16.89
CA GLU A 381 20.73 5.63 -17.56
C GLU A 381 19.61 4.87 -16.82
N ALA A 382 19.51 5.01 -15.50
CA ALA A 382 18.37 4.51 -14.72
C ALA A 382 17.11 5.34 -15.01
N ASP A 383 17.22 6.68 -15.02
CA ASP A 383 16.14 7.62 -15.34
C ASP A 383 15.56 7.38 -16.74
N GLU A 384 16.41 7.13 -17.75
CA GLU A 384 15.99 6.80 -19.13
C GLU A 384 15.11 5.55 -19.20
N ARG A 385 15.19 4.67 -18.20
CA ARG A 385 14.42 3.42 -18.11
C ARG A 385 13.21 3.55 -17.19
N ASN A 386 12.93 4.76 -16.68
CA ASN A 386 11.93 5.02 -15.65
C ASN A 386 12.18 4.18 -14.38
N LEU A 387 13.44 4.08 -13.96
CA LEU A 387 13.83 3.50 -12.70
C LEU A 387 14.27 4.61 -11.73
N PRO A 388 13.37 5.09 -10.85
CA PRO A 388 13.72 6.04 -9.81
C PRO A 388 14.91 5.52 -8.98
N PHE A 389 15.96 6.34 -8.85
CA PHE A 389 17.13 6.02 -8.05
C PHE A 389 17.30 7.06 -6.94
N VAL A 390 17.21 6.61 -5.68
CA VAL A 390 17.34 7.48 -4.50
C VAL A 390 18.38 6.94 -3.53
N LYS A 391 18.87 7.82 -2.67
CA LYS A 391 19.75 7.47 -1.55
C LYS A 391 19.11 7.90 -0.23
N ILE A 392 19.38 7.14 0.82
CA ILE A 392 18.90 7.47 2.17
C ILE A 392 19.95 7.16 3.22
N ALA A 393 20.09 8.07 4.17
CA ALA A 393 20.93 7.88 5.35
C ALA A 393 20.08 7.90 6.63
N ASP A 394 19.40 6.78 6.85
CA ASP A 394 18.60 6.50 8.05
C ASP A 394 19.00 5.12 8.63
N GLU A 395 19.75 5.14 9.73
CA GLU A 395 20.21 3.93 10.42
C GLU A 395 19.07 3.15 11.09
N GLU A 396 18.02 3.83 11.55
CA GLU A 396 16.87 3.17 12.18
C GLU A 396 16.04 2.43 11.11
N LEU A 397 15.84 3.05 9.95
CA LEU A 397 15.20 2.41 8.81
C LEU A 397 16.04 1.24 8.29
N ALA A 398 17.36 1.42 8.11
CA ALA A 398 18.26 0.33 7.72
C ALA A 398 18.16 -0.85 8.68
N LYS A 399 18.09 -0.58 9.99
CA LYS A 399 17.90 -1.63 11.01
C LYS A 399 16.55 -2.33 10.90
N SER A 400 15.48 -1.62 10.52
CA SER A 400 14.17 -2.23 10.31
C SER A 400 14.15 -3.22 9.12
N TYR A 401 14.96 -2.96 8.10
CA TYR A 401 15.22 -3.88 6.98
C TYR A 401 16.32 -4.91 7.30
N GLY A 402 17.01 -4.78 8.42
CA GLY A 402 18.06 -5.69 8.85
C GLY A 402 19.41 -5.53 8.15
N ILE A 403 19.60 -4.44 7.43
CA ILE A 403 20.79 -4.18 6.59
C ILE A 403 21.78 -3.22 7.26
N GLU A 404 21.62 -2.94 8.56
CA GLU A 404 22.40 -1.94 9.31
C GLU A 404 23.90 -2.22 9.35
N ASP A 405 24.29 -3.50 9.28
CA ASP A 405 25.69 -3.93 9.35
C ASP A 405 26.38 -4.00 7.97
N GLU A 406 25.64 -3.75 6.88
CA GLU A 406 26.10 -3.96 5.49
C GLU A 406 26.27 -2.65 4.69
N LEU A 407 26.04 -1.49 5.31
CA LEU A 407 26.13 -0.19 4.64
C LEU A 407 27.54 0.10 4.03
N PRO A 408 27.64 0.75 2.86
CA PRO A 408 26.54 1.06 1.93
C PRO A 408 26.02 -0.18 1.21
N ILE A 409 24.72 -0.22 0.94
CA ILE A 409 24.01 -1.35 0.35
C ILE A 409 22.90 -0.85 -0.59
N LEU A 410 22.71 -1.54 -1.71
CA LEU A 410 21.70 -1.20 -2.72
C LEU A 410 20.55 -2.21 -2.64
N LEU A 411 19.34 -1.69 -2.50
CA LEU A 411 18.10 -2.44 -2.63
C LEU A 411 17.39 -2.01 -3.90
N TYR A 412 16.85 -2.97 -4.63
CA TYR A 412 15.87 -2.77 -5.68
C TYR A 412 14.51 -3.17 -5.13
N PHE A 413 13.47 -2.40 -5.41
CA PHE A 413 12.10 -2.73 -5.06
C PHE A 413 11.30 -2.91 -6.33
N GLU A 414 10.57 -4.01 -6.41
CA GLU A 414 9.55 -4.27 -7.43
C GLU A 414 8.22 -4.49 -6.72
N LYS A 415 7.20 -3.66 -7.02
CA LYS A 415 5.87 -3.73 -6.39
C LYS A 415 5.93 -3.86 -4.85
N GLN A 416 6.84 -3.12 -4.22
CA GLN A 416 7.14 -3.12 -2.77
C GLN A 416 7.95 -4.32 -2.22
N ILE A 417 8.36 -5.26 -3.07
CA ILE A 417 9.18 -6.42 -2.73
C ILE A 417 10.66 -6.05 -2.90
N PRO A 418 11.49 -6.14 -1.84
CA PRO A 418 12.90 -5.78 -1.92
C PRO A 418 13.79 -6.94 -2.40
N SER A 419 14.63 -6.67 -3.39
CA SER A 419 15.75 -7.49 -3.82
C SER A 419 17.09 -6.86 -3.44
N LEU A 420 17.99 -7.68 -2.90
CA LEU A 420 19.30 -7.22 -2.43
C LEU A 420 20.39 -7.39 -3.50
N TYR A 421 21.12 -6.30 -3.82
CA TYR A 421 22.34 -6.41 -4.62
C TYR A 421 23.53 -6.89 -3.78
N ARG A 422 24.05 -8.07 -4.09
CA ARG A 422 25.22 -8.68 -3.42
C ARG A 422 26.56 -8.48 -4.13
N GLY A 423 26.57 -7.78 -5.26
CA GLY A 423 27.77 -7.54 -6.07
C GLY A 423 28.67 -6.41 -5.54
N ASP A 424 29.66 -6.02 -6.34
CA ASP A 424 30.54 -4.89 -6.01
C ASP A 424 29.88 -3.56 -6.43
N LEU A 425 29.51 -2.73 -5.46
CA LEU A 425 28.93 -1.40 -5.70
C LEU A 425 29.93 -0.40 -6.29
N MET A 426 31.23 -0.72 -6.31
CA MET A 426 32.25 0.08 -7.00
C MET A 426 32.35 -0.25 -8.49
N ASN A 427 31.48 -1.12 -9.01
CA ASN A 427 31.41 -1.46 -10.43
C ASN A 427 30.03 -1.07 -10.97
N GLU A 428 29.88 0.19 -11.36
CA GLU A 428 28.65 0.78 -11.87
C GLU A 428 28.05 0.00 -13.06
N GLU A 429 28.87 -0.53 -13.97
CA GLU A 429 28.40 -1.31 -15.12
C GLU A 429 27.68 -2.61 -14.69
N GLU A 430 28.19 -3.30 -13.67
CA GLU A 430 27.55 -4.52 -13.15
C GLU A 430 26.30 -4.18 -12.33
N VAL A 431 26.30 -3.05 -11.61
CA VAL A 431 25.12 -2.58 -10.88
C VAL A 431 23.99 -2.24 -11.85
N LEU A 432 24.27 -1.42 -12.87
CA LEU A 432 23.27 -1.05 -13.87
C LEU A 432 22.75 -2.29 -14.61
N LYS A 433 23.63 -3.21 -14.99
CA LYS A 433 23.21 -4.47 -15.62
C LYS A 433 22.32 -5.30 -14.72
N TRP A 434 22.59 -5.35 -13.42
CA TRP A 434 21.74 -6.04 -12.45
C TRP A 434 20.38 -5.35 -12.31
N LEU A 435 20.34 -4.02 -12.18
CA LEU A 435 19.08 -3.26 -12.12
C LEU A 435 18.22 -3.49 -13.37
N VAL A 436 18.82 -3.41 -14.56
CA VAL A 436 18.13 -3.66 -15.83
C VAL A 436 17.63 -5.11 -15.92
N HIS A 437 18.42 -6.07 -15.42
CA HIS A 437 17.99 -7.47 -15.36
C HIS A 437 16.74 -7.60 -14.51
N GLN A 438 16.74 -7.07 -13.28
CA GLN A 438 15.59 -7.13 -12.37
C GLN A 438 14.31 -6.56 -13.02
N MET A 439 14.38 -5.38 -13.65
CA MET A 439 13.22 -4.77 -14.31
C MET A 439 12.59 -5.58 -15.46
N SER A 440 13.29 -6.60 -15.97
CA SER A 440 12.86 -7.37 -17.13
C SER A 440 12.75 -8.87 -16.86
N SER A 441 12.98 -9.27 -15.61
CA SER A 441 13.15 -10.65 -15.22
C SER A 441 12.01 -11.06 -14.32
N ASP A 442 11.30 -12.12 -14.71
CA ASP A 442 10.29 -12.80 -13.90
C ASP A 442 10.98 -13.76 -12.90
N GLU A 443 12.07 -13.30 -12.27
CA GLU A 443 12.83 -14.11 -11.31
C GLU A 443 12.37 -13.80 -9.88
N ILE A 444 11.94 -14.83 -9.16
CA ILE A 444 11.64 -14.79 -7.73
C ILE A 444 12.72 -14.00 -6.95
N GLU A 445 12.31 -13.07 -6.09
CA GLU A 445 13.17 -12.07 -5.45
C GLU A 445 14.06 -12.67 -4.35
N GLU A 446 15.35 -12.30 -4.34
CA GLU A 446 16.32 -12.76 -3.34
C GLU A 446 16.35 -11.87 -2.10
N VAL A 447 16.04 -12.46 -0.94
CA VAL A 447 16.00 -11.78 0.36
C VAL A 447 16.99 -12.34 1.39
N THR A 448 17.35 -11.53 2.38
CA THR A 448 18.11 -11.97 3.57
C THR A 448 17.17 -12.55 4.64
N ASP A 449 17.73 -13.22 5.66
CA ASP A 449 16.95 -13.73 6.79
C ASP A 449 16.13 -12.65 7.52
N LYS A 450 16.65 -11.43 7.65
CA LYS A 450 15.97 -10.32 8.31
C LYS A 450 14.92 -9.67 7.40
N LEU A 451 15.22 -9.50 6.10
CA LEU A 451 14.24 -9.00 5.12
C LEU A 451 13.07 -9.97 4.99
N LEU A 452 13.34 -11.27 4.94
CA LEU A 452 12.32 -12.31 4.94
C LEU A 452 11.34 -12.14 6.11
N LEU A 453 11.85 -11.97 7.34
CA LEU A 453 11.00 -11.76 8.51
C LEU A 453 10.17 -10.47 8.43
N ALA A 454 10.70 -9.42 7.80
CA ALA A 454 9.96 -8.19 7.54
C ALA A 454 8.83 -8.42 6.52
N MET A 455 9.10 -9.20 5.46
CA MET A 455 8.10 -9.55 4.43
C MET A 455 6.98 -10.41 5.01
N VAL A 456 7.31 -11.46 5.77
CA VAL A 456 6.32 -12.33 6.46
C VAL A 456 5.44 -11.56 7.44
N LYS A 457 5.96 -10.48 8.03
CA LYS A 457 5.17 -9.61 8.93
C LYS A 457 4.28 -8.61 8.17
N LYS A 458 4.69 -8.22 6.96
CA LYS A 458 4.03 -7.17 6.17
C LYS A 458 2.96 -7.73 5.25
N HIS A 459 3.14 -8.96 4.77
CA HIS A 459 2.28 -9.61 3.80
C HIS A 459 1.66 -10.86 4.41
N ASP A 460 0.37 -11.05 4.18
CA ASP A 460 -0.38 -12.17 4.75
C ASP A 460 0.01 -13.50 4.10
N GLN A 461 0.43 -13.49 2.84
CA GLN A 461 0.72 -14.70 2.05
C GLN A 461 2.12 -14.58 1.45
N VAL A 462 3.07 -15.38 1.97
CA VAL A 462 4.46 -15.36 1.51
C VAL A 462 4.96 -16.77 1.26
N ALA A 463 5.34 -17.10 0.03
CA ALA A 463 6.03 -18.34 -0.30
C ALA A 463 7.55 -18.11 -0.31
N VAL A 464 8.33 -19.00 0.28
CA VAL A 464 9.78 -18.80 0.44
C VAL A 464 10.53 -20.06 0.07
N LEU A 465 11.31 -19.98 -1.01
CA LEU A 465 12.26 -21.01 -1.41
C LEU A 465 13.59 -20.84 -0.65
N PHE A 466 13.89 -21.77 0.24
CA PHE A 466 15.21 -21.92 0.84
C PHE A 466 16.06 -22.84 -0.04
N TYR A 467 17.22 -22.38 -0.49
CA TYR A 467 18.03 -23.13 -1.45
C TYR A 467 19.54 -22.97 -1.25
N ASP A 468 20.32 -23.89 -1.82
CA ASP A 468 21.77 -23.77 -1.97
C ASP A 468 22.12 -23.30 -3.39
N ALA A 469 22.64 -22.07 -3.49
CA ALA A 469 23.03 -21.43 -4.75
C ALA A 469 24.02 -22.24 -5.60
N THR A 470 24.73 -23.21 -5.01
CA THR A 470 25.69 -24.05 -5.74
C THR A 470 25.09 -25.31 -6.36
N SER A 471 23.94 -25.78 -5.86
CA SER A 471 23.41 -27.09 -6.20
C SER A 471 21.94 -27.09 -6.68
N ASP A 472 21.18 -26.05 -6.36
CA ASP A 472 19.72 -26.03 -6.57
C ASP A 472 19.24 -25.20 -7.77
N SER A 473 20.14 -24.82 -8.68
CA SER A 473 19.80 -23.96 -9.83
C SER A 473 18.67 -24.51 -10.73
N HIS A 474 18.50 -25.83 -10.78
CA HIS A 474 17.38 -26.44 -11.51
C HIS A 474 16.04 -26.18 -10.82
N VAL A 475 15.98 -26.25 -9.50
CA VAL A 475 14.71 -26.06 -8.77
C VAL A 475 14.27 -24.60 -8.87
N ILE A 476 15.23 -23.68 -8.76
CA ILE A 476 14.99 -22.25 -8.97
C ILE A 476 14.36 -22.01 -10.35
N HIS A 477 14.96 -22.56 -11.42
CA HIS A 477 14.46 -22.36 -12.78
C HIS A 477 13.06 -22.92 -13.03
N GLU A 478 12.67 -24.02 -12.38
CA GLU A 478 11.31 -24.53 -12.50
C GLU A 478 10.33 -23.63 -11.70
N LEU A 479 10.67 -23.25 -10.47
CA LEU A 479 9.78 -22.42 -9.66
C LEU A 479 9.62 -20.99 -10.18
N GLU A 480 10.61 -20.43 -10.87
CA GLU A 480 10.48 -19.15 -11.57
C GLU A 480 9.39 -19.18 -12.66
N LYS A 481 8.99 -20.37 -13.16
CA LYS A 481 7.91 -20.46 -14.16
C LYS A 481 6.51 -20.27 -13.60
N ILE A 482 6.35 -20.29 -12.28
CA ILE A 482 5.06 -20.15 -11.58
C ILE A 482 4.98 -18.87 -10.75
N ASP A 483 5.98 -17.99 -10.88
CA ASP A 483 6.09 -16.75 -10.11
C ASP A 483 4.93 -15.79 -10.44
N ASP A 484 4.72 -15.53 -11.72
CA ASP A 484 3.58 -14.75 -12.23
C ASP A 484 2.23 -15.31 -11.79
N GLU A 485 2.06 -16.63 -11.82
CA GLU A 485 0.83 -17.29 -11.37
C GLU A 485 0.63 -17.14 -9.86
N ALA A 486 1.68 -17.23 -9.05
CA ALA A 486 1.62 -16.99 -7.61
C ALA A 486 1.25 -15.52 -7.30
N ASP A 487 1.86 -14.58 -8.01
CA ASP A 487 1.59 -13.14 -7.95
C ASP A 487 0.11 -12.84 -8.23
N GLN A 488 -0.47 -13.47 -9.26
CA GLN A 488 -1.90 -13.34 -9.61
C GLN A 488 -2.84 -13.84 -8.50
N GLN A 489 -2.38 -14.75 -7.65
CA GLN A 489 -3.13 -15.22 -6.47
C GLN A 489 -2.90 -14.35 -5.23
N GLY A 490 -2.04 -13.33 -5.31
CA GLY A 490 -1.67 -12.46 -4.19
C GLY A 490 -0.59 -13.04 -3.28
N ILE A 491 0.12 -14.08 -3.73
CA ILE A 491 1.20 -14.73 -2.96
C ILE A 491 2.52 -14.05 -3.31
N VAL A 492 3.18 -13.47 -2.30
CA VAL A 492 4.55 -12.94 -2.47
C VAL A 492 5.53 -14.10 -2.50
N PHE A 493 6.13 -14.40 -3.65
CA PHE A 493 7.11 -15.48 -3.77
C PHE A 493 8.53 -14.92 -3.59
N LEU A 494 9.30 -15.47 -2.66
CA LEU A 494 10.67 -15.07 -2.36
C LEU A 494 11.60 -16.28 -2.43
N LYS A 495 12.89 -16.02 -2.65
CA LYS A 495 13.95 -17.01 -2.49
C LYS A 495 15.04 -16.50 -1.56
N THR A 496 15.69 -17.42 -0.86
CA THR A 496 16.83 -17.09 -0.01
C THR A 496 17.88 -18.18 -0.02
N SER A 497 19.11 -17.77 -0.29
CA SER A 497 20.32 -18.58 -0.14
C SER A 497 20.94 -18.49 1.27
N ASP A 498 20.32 -17.72 2.18
CA ASP A 498 20.80 -17.52 3.53
C ASP A 498 20.47 -18.70 4.44
N LEU A 499 21.48 -19.53 4.71
CA LEU A 499 21.36 -20.70 5.58
C LEU A 499 20.97 -20.33 7.03
N ALA A 500 21.22 -19.10 7.48
CA ALA A 500 20.77 -18.66 8.80
C ALA A 500 19.25 -18.52 8.86
N ALA A 501 18.61 -18.14 7.74
CA ALA A 501 17.16 -18.11 7.61
C ALA A 501 16.57 -19.52 7.71
N ALA A 502 17.13 -20.47 6.96
CA ALA A 502 16.72 -21.87 7.01
C ALA A 502 16.88 -22.47 8.43
N GLU A 503 17.98 -22.14 9.11
CA GLU A 503 18.23 -22.58 10.48
C GLU A 503 17.18 -22.03 11.48
N LYS A 504 16.70 -20.80 11.31
CA LYS A 504 15.67 -20.20 12.18
C LYS A 504 14.34 -20.93 12.11
N PHE A 505 13.96 -21.41 10.94
CA PHE A 505 12.71 -22.16 10.74
C PHE A 505 12.88 -23.68 10.91
N GLY A 506 14.08 -24.16 11.25
CA GLY A 506 14.32 -25.59 11.48
C GLY A 506 14.31 -26.43 10.21
N ILE A 507 14.65 -25.83 9.08
CA ILE A 507 14.74 -26.52 7.80
C ILE A 507 16.03 -27.36 7.78
N GLU A 508 15.88 -28.69 7.71
CA GLU A 508 17.00 -29.64 7.77
C GLU A 508 17.49 -30.11 6.40
N TYR A 509 16.76 -29.81 5.33
CA TYR A 509 17.07 -30.19 3.96
C TYR A 509 16.89 -29.00 3.02
N LEU A 510 17.68 -28.97 1.95
CA LEU A 510 17.56 -28.00 0.88
C LEU A 510 17.50 -28.75 -0.47
N PRO A 511 16.75 -28.22 -1.45
CA PRO A 511 15.90 -27.04 -1.33
C PRO A 511 14.59 -27.36 -0.58
N ALA A 512 14.01 -26.35 0.07
CA ALA A 512 12.76 -26.46 0.80
C ALA A 512 11.88 -25.23 0.53
N LEU A 513 10.58 -25.45 0.33
CA LEU A 513 9.59 -24.39 0.16
C LEU A 513 8.77 -24.28 1.44
N VAL A 514 8.64 -23.05 1.95
CA VAL A 514 7.79 -22.74 3.11
C VAL A 514 6.78 -21.67 2.70
N PHE A 515 5.50 -21.95 2.92
CA PHE A 515 4.43 -20.98 2.76
C PHE A 515 4.07 -20.38 4.12
N PHE A 516 3.95 -19.06 4.19
CA PHE A 516 3.53 -18.33 5.37
C PHE A 516 2.13 -17.77 5.12
N TYR A 517 1.17 -18.14 5.97
CA TYR A 517 -0.18 -17.59 5.98
C TYR A 517 -0.43 -16.86 7.30
N ASP A 518 -0.62 -15.54 7.26
CA ASP A 518 -0.66 -14.65 8.44
C ASP A 518 0.52 -14.90 9.40
N GLY A 519 1.71 -15.07 8.80
CA GLY A 519 2.95 -15.40 9.52
C GLY A 519 3.08 -16.86 10.00
N MET A 520 2.07 -17.72 9.80
CA MET A 520 2.13 -19.15 10.14
C MET A 520 2.88 -19.95 9.06
N PRO A 521 4.01 -20.58 9.39
CA PRO A 521 4.78 -21.36 8.42
C PRO A 521 4.17 -22.75 8.18
N ASN A 522 4.11 -23.16 6.90
CA ASN A 522 3.79 -24.50 6.45
C ASN A 522 4.85 -24.97 5.44
N ILE A 523 5.44 -26.14 5.67
CA ILE A 523 6.49 -26.69 4.79
C ILE A 523 5.86 -27.53 3.69
N TYR A 524 6.26 -27.30 2.45
CA TYR A 524 5.81 -28.12 1.32
C TYR A 524 6.32 -29.58 1.45
N PRO A 525 5.43 -30.58 1.46
CA PRO A 525 5.82 -31.99 1.63
C PRO A 525 6.09 -32.75 0.32
N GLY A 526 5.77 -32.15 -0.84
CA GLY A 526 5.81 -32.79 -2.16
C GLY A 526 7.16 -32.72 -2.88
N ASP A 527 7.17 -33.00 -4.18
CA ASP A 527 8.37 -32.89 -5.02
C ASP A 527 8.52 -31.46 -5.56
N ILE A 528 9.41 -30.68 -4.95
CA ILE A 528 9.66 -29.27 -5.32
C ILE A 528 10.13 -29.05 -6.76
N LYS A 529 10.45 -30.13 -7.49
CA LYS A 529 10.81 -30.08 -8.91
C LYS A 529 9.60 -30.09 -9.85
N ASP A 530 8.41 -30.37 -9.33
CA ASP A 530 7.16 -30.32 -10.06
C ASP A 530 6.48 -28.98 -9.78
N GLU A 531 6.71 -28.01 -10.67
CA GLU A 531 6.19 -26.64 -10.53
C GLU A 531 4.66 -26.59 -10.52
N ASP A 532 3.99 -27.46 -11.28
CA ASP A 532 2.53 -27.57 -11.30
C ASP A 532 2.00 -28.07 -9.95
N GLU A 533 2.66 -29.06 -9.34
CA GLU A 533 2.30 -29.58 -8.00
C GLU A 533 2.51 -28.52 -6.91
N VAL A 534 3.59 -27.73 -7.03
CA VAL A 534 3.89 -26.64 -6.10
C VAL A 534 2.84 -25.52 -6.20
N LEU A 535 2.50 -25.09 -7.42
CA LEU A 535 1.49 -24.04 -7.62
C LEU A 535 0.12 -24.49 -7.13
N GLU A 536 -0.30 -25.73 -7.43
CA GLU A 536 -1.55 -26.30 -6.91
C GLU A 536 -1.53 -26.30 -5.37
N TRP A 537 -0.42 -26.70 -4.75
CA TRP A 537 -0.28 -26.68 -3.30
C TRP A 537 -0.36 -25.27 -2.71
N LEU A 538 0.32 -24.28 -3.29
CA LEU A 538 0.25 -22.88 -2.86
C LEU A 538 -1.19 -22.34 -2.90
N ILE A 539 -1.91 -22.59 -4.00
CA ILE A 539 -3.32 -22.20 -4.14
C ILE A 539 -4.19 -22.89 -3.10
N THR A 540 -3.95 -24.18 -2.82
CA THR A 540 -4.74 -24.88 -1.80
C THR A 540 -4.58 -24.25 -0.42
N GLN A 541 -3.39 -23.71 -0.07
CA GLN A 541 -3.17 -23.07 1.24
C GLN A 541 -4.10 -21.87 1.46
N LEU A 542 -4.53 -21.18 0.40
CA LEU A 542 -5.48 -20.07 0.49
C LEU A 542 -6.90 -20.49 0.87
N THR A 543 -7.21 -21.78 0.82
CA THR A 543 -8.56 -22.33 1.06
C THR A 543 -8.57 -23.49 2.05
N LYS A 544 -7.40 -23.87 2.56
CA LYS A 544 -7.22 -25.03 3.42
C LYS A 544 -7.63 -24.68 4.85
N ASP A 545 -8.48 -25.52 5.42
CA ASP A 545 -8.96 -25.47 6.80
C ASP A 545 -8.40 -26.71 7.53
N GLU A 546 -7.09 -26.68 7.79
CA GLU A 546 -6.38 -27.71 8.55
C GLU A 546 -5.32 -27.07 9.44
N ILE A 547 -5.28 -27.51 10.70
CA ILE A 547 -4.26 -27.11 11.67
C ILE A 547 -2.85 -27.40 11.14
N GLU A 548 -1.99 -26.40 11.11
CA GLU A 548 -0.67 -26.50 10.47
C GLU A 548 0.36 -27.26 11.30
N ASP A 549 1.13 -28.12 10.64
CA ASP A 549 2.20 -28.92 11.27
C ASP A 549 3.51 -28.14 11.29
N VAL A 550 4.10 -27.98 12.48
CA VAL A 550 5.27 -27.12 12.69
C VAL A 550 6.45 -27.87 13.29
N THR A 551 7.66 -27.44 12.92
CA THR A 551 8.90 -27.92 13.56
C THR A 551 9.07 -27.34 14.97
N GLU A 552 9.98 -27.90 15.77
CA GLU A 552 10.35 -27.36 17.10
C GLU A 552 10.71 -25.86 17.01
N LYS A 553 11.48 -25.47 15.99
CA LYS A 553 11.93 -24.08 15.82
C LYS A 553 10.82 -23.15 15.32
N MET A 554 9.94 -23.63 14.44
CA MET A 554 8.76 -22.88 14.01
C MET A 554 7.81 -22.62 15.18
N LEU A 555 7.56 -23.63 16.03
CA LEU A 555 6.76 -23.45 17.24
C LEU A 555 7.38 -22.40 18.18
N LEU A 556 8.71 -22.46 18.40
CA LEU A 556 9.41 -21.46 19.22
C LEU A 556 9.33 -20.05 18.62
N TYR A 557 9.45 -19.92 17.30
CA TYR A 557 9.25 -18.66 16.59
C TYR A 557 7.83 -18.10 16.86
N LEU A 558 6.79 -18.93 16.68
CA LEU A 558 5.40 -18.53 16.91
C LEU A 558 5.13 -18.14 18.36
N VAL A 559 5.68 -18.87 19.32
CA VAL A 559 5.59 -18.52 20.75
C VAL A 559 6.22 -17.15 21.01
N ASP A 560 7.32 -16.82 20.32
CA ASP A 560 8.01 -15.54 20.48
C ASP A 560 7.33 -14.37 19.76
N SER A 561 6.71 -14.62 18.61
CA SER A 561 6.07 -13.60 17.75
C SER A 561 4.62 -13.32 18.10
N SER A 562 3.89 -14.32 18.60
CA SER A 562 2.44 -14.26 18.79
C SER A 562 2.10 -14.08 20.28
N PRO A 563 1.26 -13.08 20.63
CA PRO A 563 0.85 -12.88 22.03
C PRO A 563 -0.03 -14.02 22.54
N ASN A 564 -0.78 -14.67 21.65
CA ASN A 564 -1.63 -15.83 21.91
C ASN A 564 -1.32 -16.91 20.87
N LEU A 565 -1.24 -18.18 21.27
CA LEU A 565 -1.00 -19.30 20.37
C LEU A 565 -1.60 -20.58 20.98
N ALA A 566 -2.36 -21.34 20.19
CA ALA A 566 -2.74 -22.70 20.52
C ALA A 566 -1.79 -23.69 19.84
N ALA A 567 -1.36 -24.72 20.56
CA ALA A 567 -0.52 -25.79 20.03
C ALA A 567 -1.02 -27.16 20.50
N LEU A 568 -1.31 -28.05 19.56
CA LEU A 568 -1.65 -29.43 19.82
C LEU A 568 -0.39 -30.29 19.70
N PHE A 569 0.13 -30.79 20.82
CA PHE A 569 1.15 -31.82 20.79
C PHE A 569 0.47 -33.18 20.64
N TYR A 570 0.91 -33.96 19.67
CA TYR A 570 0.25 -35.21 19.30
C TYR A 570 1.25 -36.34 19.02
N ASP A 571 0.75 -37.57 18.94
CA ASP A 571 1.50 -38.75 18.53
C ASP A 571 0.88 -39.30 17.24
N GLU A 572 1.64 -39.30 16.15
CA GLU A 572 1.21 -39.77 14.82
C GLU A 572 0.71 -41.22 14.85
N ASP A 573 1.28 -42.06 15.71
CA ASP A 573 0.94 -43.47 15.81
C ASP A 573 -0.28 -43.72 16.75
N ALA A 574 -0.73 -42.70 17.48
CA ALA A 574 -1.81 -42.83 18.45
C ALA A 574 -3.19 -42.56 17.84
N ALA A 575 -4.05 -43.57 17.84
CA ALA A 575 -5.44 -43.43 17.36
C ALA A 575 -6.26 -42.37 18.13
N VAL A 576 -5.89 -42.08 19.38
CA VAL A 576 -6.54 -41.03 20.19
C VAL A 576 -6.18 -39.65 19.64
N SER A 577 -4.92 -39.41 19.26
CA SER A 577 -4.49 -38.17 18.62
C SER A 577 -5.23 -37.90 17.31
N ALA A 578 -5.43 -38.91 16.48
CA ALA A 578 -6.20 -38.77 15.24
C ALA A 578 -7.67 -38.37 15.45
N VAL A 579 -8.30 -38.82 16.55
CA VAL A 579 -9.67 -38.43 16.90
C VAL A 579 -9.71 -36.98 17.38
N VAL A 580 -8.79 -36.61 18.28
CA VAL A 580 -8.72 -35.24 18.84
C VAL A 580 -8.38 -34.21 17.76
N MET A 581 -7.45 -34.51 16.85
CA MET A 581 -7.14 -33.63 15.72
C MET A 581 -8.40 -33.31 14.91
N LYS A 582 -9.16 -34.33 14.51
CA LYS A 582 -10.39 -34.15 13.74
C LYS A 582 -11.49 -33.35 14.47
N GLU A 583 -11.54 -33.45 15.79
CA GLU A 583 -12.48 -32.65 16.59
C GLU A 583 -12.04 -31.18 16.65
N LEU A 584 -10.73 -30.94 16.82
CA LEU A 584 -10.15 -29.61 16.92
C LEU A 584 -10.01 -28.88 15.57
N GLU A 585 -9.98 -29.59 14.44
CA GLU A 585 -10.06 -28.98 13.10
C GLU A 585 -11.30 -28.07 12.98
N ASN A 586 -12.45 -28.44 13.56
CA ASN A 586 -13.67 -27.63 13.44
C ASN A 586 -13.64 -26.29 14.19
N ILE A 587 -12.63 -26.05 15.04
CA ILE A 587 -12.48 -24.79 15.77
C ILE A 587 -11.31 -23.94 15.27
N ASP A 588 -10.55 -24.43 14.28
CA ASP A 588 -9.41 -23.73 13.70
C ASP A 588 -9.85 -22.41 13.06
N ASP A 589 -10.92 -22.46 12.27
CA ASP A 589 -11.62 -21.29 11.74
C ASP A 589 -12.04 -20.29 12.84
N GLU A 590 -12.66 -20.76 13.92
CA GLU A 590 -13.15 -19.90 15.01
C GLU A 590 -12.00 -19.23 15.78
N LEU A 591 -10.86 -19.90 15.92
CA LEU A 591 -9.65 -19.36 16.54
C LEU A 591 -8.96 -18.34 15.62
N SER A 592 -8.93 -18.63 14.32
CA SER A 592 -8.40 -17.72 13.30
C SER A 592 -9.21 -16.41 13.23
N GLU A 593 -10.55 -16.47 13.28
CA GLU A 593 -11.41 -15.27 13.40
C GLU A 593 -11.11 -14.43 14.66
N GLN A 594 -10.61 -15.07 15.72
CA GLN A 594 -10.22 -14.42 16.97
C GLN A 594 -8.74 -13.99 16.99
N GLY A 595 -7.99 -14.22 15.91
CA GLY A 595 -6.56 -13.90 15.82
C GLY A 595 -5.69 -14.76 16.73
N ILE A 596 -6.08 -16.02 16.94
CA ILE A 596 -5.30 -17.01 17.71
C ILE A 596 -4.79 -18.07 16.74
N PRO A 597 -3.50 -18.02 16.36
CA PRO A 597 -2.87 -19.08 15.58
C PRO A 597 -3.02 -20.44 16.28
N PHE A 598 -3.29 -21.48 15.50
CA PHE A 598 -3.40 -22.84 16.00
C PHE A 598 -2.54 -23.79 15.18
N VAL A 599 -1.60 -24.47 15.84
CA VAL A 599 -0.65 -25.38 15.20
C VAL A 599 -0.63 -26.74 15.86
N LYS A 600 -0.08 -27.74 15.17
CA LYS A 600 0.16 -29.08 15.70
C LYS A 600 1.64 -29.44 15.58
N ILE A 601 2.12 -30.28 16.49
CA ILE A 601 3.51 -30.74 16.52
C ILE A 601 3.57 -32.19 17.00
N SER A 602 4.24 -33.05 16.25
CA SER A 602 4.47 -34.46 16.65
C SER A 602 5.68 -34.64 17.57
N ASP A 603 6.59 -33.65 17.64
CA ASP A 603 7.72 -33.68 18.56
C ASP A 603 7.35 -33.29 20.01
N TYR A 604 6.95 -34.29 20.78
CA TYR A 604 6.66 -34.15 22.21
C TYR A 604 7.89 -33.87 23.10
N SER A 605 9.12 -33.92 22.58
CA SER A 605 10.31 -33.63 23.40
C SER A 605 10.31 -32.18 23.90
N LEU A 606 9.71 -31.27 23.14
CA LEU A 606 9.57 -29.85 23.46
C LEU A 606 8.52 -29.60 24.56
N ALA A 607 7.45 -30.37 24.64
CA ALA A 607 6.44 -30.27 25.70
C ALA A 607 7.07 -30.39 27.10
N LYS A 608 8.07 -31.27 27.25
CA LYS A 608 8.83 -31.43 28.50
C LYS A 608 9.67 -30.20 28.85
N GLN A 609 10.16 -29.46 27.86
CA GLN A 609 10.91 -28.22 28.08
C GLN A 609 10.01 -27.12 28.67
N PHE A 610 8.74 -27.10 28.27
CA PHE A 610 7.69 -26.25 28.85
C PHE A 610 7.14 -26.75 30.19
N GLY A 611 7.70 -27.84 30.75
CA GLY A 611 7.28 -28.40 32.03
C GLY A 611 6.01 -29.25 31.97
N LEU A 612 5.53 -29.58 30.77
CA LEU A 612 4.33 -30.36 30.54
C LEU A 612 4.68 -31.86 30.67
N ASN A 613 3.94 -32.58 31.53
CA ASN A 613 4.19 -34.00 31.82
C ASN A 613 2.96 -34.89 31.57
N ASP A 614 2.00 -34.41 30.79
CA ASP A 614 0.72 -35.08 30.56
C ASP A 614 0.78 -36.09 29.39
N GLU A 615 -0.19 -37.01 29.36
CA GLU A 615 -0.33 -38.00 28.28
C GLU A 615 -0.77 -37.31 26.97
N LEU A 616 -0.21 -37.72 25.84
CA LEU A 616 -0.58 -37.22 24.51
C LEU A 616 -1.97 -37.76 24.07
N PRO A 617 -2.75 -37.00 23.28
CA PRO A 617 -2.50 -35.62 22.82
C PRO A 617 -2.76 -34.57 23.92
N ILE A 618 -2.04 -33.45 23.88
CA ILE A 618 -2.19 -32.34 24.83
C ILE A 618 -2.35 -31.02 24.08
N LEU A 619 -3.40 -30.27 24.40
CA LEU A 619 -3.63 -28.93 23.89
C LEU A 619 -3.02 -27.91 24.85
N VAL A 620 -2.15 -27.06 24.32
CA VAL A 620 -1.40 -26.05 25.06
C VAL A 620 -1.78 -24.68 24.51
N TYR A 621 -2.18 -23.78 25.39
CA TYR A 621 -2.42 -22.38 25.06
C TYR A 621 -1.30 -21.53 25.65
N PHE A 622 -0.58 -20.80 24.79
CA PHE A 622 0.44 -19.85 25.17
C PHE A 622 -0.15 -18.45 25.24
N GLU A 623 -0.10 -17.83 26.42
CA GLU A 623 -0.43 -16.42 26.62
C GLU A 623 0.84 -15.67 26.99
N ASN A 624 1.30 -14.76 26.14
CA ASN A 624 2.55 -14.01 26.31
C ASN A 624 3.74 -14.93 26.67
N LYS A 625 3.90 -16.00 25.90
CA LYS A 625 4.94 -17.05 26.06
C LYS A 625 4.73 -17.99 27.25
N ILE A 626 3.67 -17.82 28.03
CA ILE A 626 3.39 -18.66 29.20
C ILE A 626 2.48 -19.82 28.76
N PRO A 627 2.97 -21.08 28.78
CA PRO A 627 2.15 -22.22 28.44
C PRO A 627 1.12 -22.53 29.53
N SER A 628 -0.10 -22.83 29.12
CA SER A 628 -1.16 -23.37 29.96
C SER A 628 -1.75 -24.60 29.26
N VAL A 629 -1.95 -25.68 30.02
CA VAL A 629 -2.55 -26.90 29.49
C VAL A 629 -4.06 -26.79 29.61
N TYR A 630 -4.76 -27.16 28.55
CA TYR A 630 -6.19 -27.39 28.65
C TYR A 630 -6.45 -28.66 29.47
N GLU A 631 -6.92 -28.48 30.70
CA GLU A 631 -7.49 -29.57 31.51
C GLU A 631 -9.02 -29.42 31.48
N GLU A 632 -9.76 -30.47 31.08
CA GLU A 632 -11.21 -30.52 31.31
C GLU A 632 -11.49 -30.21 32.79
N GLU A 633 -12.40 -29.28 33.08
CA GLU A 633 -12.76 -28.87 34.45
C GLU A 633 -13.04 -30.08 35.35
N SER A 634 -12.02 -30.55 36.07
CA SER A 634 -12.22 -31.35 37.27
C SER A 634 -12.62 -30.39 38.39
N GLU A 635 -13.62 -30.76 39.21
CA GLU A 635 -14.23 -29.95 40.29
C GLU A 635 -13.22 -29.38 41.34
N GLN A 636 -12.30 -28.49 40.93
CA GLN A 636 -11.26 -27.88 41.75
C GLN A 636 -11.49 -26.39 42.02
N ASP A 637 -12.69 -25.89 41.68
CA ASP A 637 -13.12 -24.51 41.81
C ASP A 637 -13.46 -24.05 43.25
N ASN A 638 -12.78 -24.61 44.26
CA ASN A 638 -13.02 -24.26 45.67
C ASN A 638 -11.75 -24.06 46.50
N PHE A 639 -10.66 -23.59 45.89
CA PHE A 639 -9.50 -23.12 46.64
C PHE A 639 -9.43 -21.58 46.66
N ILE A 640 -9.52 -21.01 47.86
CA ILE A 640 -9.17 -19.61 48.10
C ILE A 640 -7.72 -19.59 48.57
N TRP A 641 -6.81 -19.09 47.73
CA TRP A 641 -5.41 -18.93 48.07
C TRP A 641 -5.22 -17.71 48.98
N LEU A 642 -4.63 -17.91 50.16
CA LEU A 642 -4.13 -16.84 51.02
C LEU A 642 -2.68 -17.15 51.38
N GLN A 643 -1.75 -16.39 50.82
CA GLN A 643 -0.35 -16.40 51.22
C GLN A 643 -0.12 -15.23 52.18
N ASP A 644 0.05 -15.52 53.47
CA ASP A 644 0.51 -14.54 54.47
C ASP A 644 1.87 -15.00 54.99
N ASP A 645 2.78 -14.05 55.23
CA ASP A 645 4.14 -14.25 55.76
C ASP A 645 4.14 -14.71 57.23
N ALA A 646 2.95 -14.78 57.85
CA ALA A 646 2.76 -15.28 59.19
C ALA A 646 2.79 -16.82 59.23
N PRO A 647 3.48 -17.44 60.22
CA PRO A 647 3.37 -18.88 60.47
C PRO A 647 1.89 -19.28 60.64
N PRO A 648 1.44 -20.43 60.11
CA PRO A 648 0.06 -20.86 60.28
C PRO A 648 -0.33 -20.83 61.77
N HIS A 649 -1.40 -20.09 62.09
CA HIS A 649 -1.87 -19.92 63.47
C HIS A 649 -2.25 -21.28 64.07
N TRP A 650 -1.40 -21.81 64.95
CA TRP A 650 -1.55 -23.13 65.57
C TRP A 650 -2.33 -23.08 66.89
N ASN A 651 -3.45 -22.37 66.90
CA ASN A 651 -4.33 -22.38 68.07
C ASN A 651 -5.42 -23.43 67.86
N LEU A 652 -5.55 -24.37 68.81
CA LEU A 652 -6.52 -25.46 68.75
C LEU A 652 -7.95 -24.96 68.51
N SER A 653 -8.33 -23.81 69.08
CA SER A 653 -9.67 -23.24 68.87
C SER A 653 -9.92 -22.81 67.42
N VAL A 654 -8.87 -22.42 66.70
CA VAL A 654 -8.95 -22.04 65.27
C VAL A 654 -8.99 -23.30 64.41
N CYS A 655 -8.14 -24.30 64.70
CA CYS A 655 -8.19 -25.59 64.02
C CYS A 655 -9.54 -26.30 64.19
N ASP A 656 -10.12 -26.29 65.39
CA ASP A 656 -11.46 -26.84 65.66
C ASP A 656 -12.54 -26.11 64.84
N TRP A 657 -12.45 -24.78 64.75
CA TRP A 657 -13.37 -23.99 63.93
C TRP A 657 -13.23 -24.30 62.44
N LEU A 658 -12.01 -24.42 61.93
CA LEU A 658 -11.72 -24.76 60.52
C LEU A 658 -12.17 -26.19 60.18
N ASN A 659 -11.95 -27.14 61.09
CA ASN A 659 -12.42 -28.53 60.96
C ASN A 659 -13.96 -28.64 60.85
N ILE A 660 -14.70 -27.67 61.39
CA ILE A 660 -16.16 -27.60 61.32
C ILE A 660 -16.62 -26.81 60.10
N SER A 661 -15.97 -25.67 59.83
CA SER A 661 -16.46 -24.68 58.88
C SER A 661 -16.04 -24.98 57.45
N VAL A 662 -14.85 -25.57 57.25
CA VAL A 662 -14.26 -25.86 55.92
C VAL A 662 -13.52 -27.22 55.93
N PRO A 663 -14.18 -28.33 56.28
CA PRO A 663 -13.53 -29.63 56.41
C PRO A 663 -12.88 -30.09 55.10
N ASN A 664 -11.64 -30.56 55.17
CA ASN A 664 -10.78 -30.97 54.05
C ASN A 664 -10.44 -29.87 53.04
N GLN A 665 -10.71 -28.60 53.37
CA GLN A 665 -10.50 -27.45 52.47
C GLN A 665 -9.59 -26.38 53.09
N TRP A 666 -8.95 -26.67 54.23
CA TRP A 666 -7.97 -25.78 54.83
C TRP A 666 -6.60 -26.46 54.91
N ILE A 667 -5.55 -25.65 54.77
CA ILE A 667 -4.14 -26.06 54.86
C ILE A 667 -3.50 -25.46 56.12
N GLY A 668 -2.64 -26.22 56.77
CA GLY A 668 -1.96 -25.80 57.99
C GLY A 668 -1.22 -26.96 58.63
N ARG A 669 -0.62 -26.74 59.79
CA ARG A 669 -0.11 -27.89 60.58
C ARG A 669 -1.29 -28.85 60.84
N LYS A 670 -1.02 -30.16 60.92
CA LYS A 670 -2.07 -31.19 61.03
C LYS A 670 -1.71 -32.22 62.10
N THR A 671 -2.64 -32.53 62.99
CA THR A 671 -2.60 -33.74 63.82
C THR A 671 -3.50 -34.84 63.22
N PRO A 672 -3.40 -36.10 63.65
CA PRO A 672 -4.26 -37.19 63.15
C PRO A 672 -5.77 -36.95 63.35
N HIS A 673 -6.16 -35.97 64.17
CA HIS A 673 -7.55 -35.64 64.45
C HIS A 673 -8.09 -34.47 63.62
N ASP A 674 -7.23 -33.77 62.87
CA ASP A 674 -7.60 -32.62 62.06
C ASP A 674 -8.05 -33.02 60.65
N LYS A 675 -9.10 -32.36 60.15
CA LYS A 675 -9.64 -32.48 58.80
C LYS A 675 -9.01 -31.45 57.85
N ALA A 676 -7.70 -31.23 57.94
CA ALA A 676 -6.97 -30.40 56.98
C ALA A 676 -6.70 -31.19 55.69
N CYS A 677 -6.74 -30.50 54.55
CA CYS A 677 -6.50 -31.08 53.22
C CYS A 677 -5.08 -31.67 53.13
N PHE A 678 -4.08 -30.84 53.46
CA PHE A 678 -2.67 -31.21 53.49
C PHE A 678 -1.98 -30.71 54.77
N ALA A 679 -0.95 -31.43 55.22
CA ALA A 679 -0.11 -30.99 56.32
C ALA A 679 0.92 -29.98 55.79
N TRP A 680 0.82 -28.74 56.24
CA TRP A 680 1.72 -27.65 55.83
C TRP A 680 2.81 -27.41 56.89
N PRO A 681 4.06 -27.14 56.49
CA PRO A 681 5.14 -26.89 57.43
C PRO A 681 4.95 -25.63 58.28
N PRO A 682 5.62 -25.54 59.45
CA PRO A 682 5.60 -24.41 60.37
C PRO A 682 5.82 -23.01 59.80
N ARG A 683 6.45 -22.90 58.64
CA ARG A 683 6.82 -21.67 57.95
C ARG A 683 6.74 -21.97 56.46
N SER A 684 6.08 -21.11 55.69
CA SER A 684 6.05 -21.18 54.24
C SER A 684 7.44 -20.92 53.66
N PRO A 685 7.78 -21.50 52.50
CA PRO A 685 8.91 -21.04 51.71
C PRO A 685 8.70 -19.58 51.29
N HIS A 686 9.73 -18.75 51.42
CA HIS A 686 9.64 -17.32 51.16
C HIS A 686 9.75 -17.04 49.65
N LEU A 687 8.62 -17.19 48.95
CA LEU A 687 8.53 -17.12 47.48
C LEU A 687 8.07 -15.76 46.95
N MET A 688 7.57 -14.87 47.82
CA MET A 688 7.11 -13.55 47.39
C MET A 688 8.31 -12.66 47.06
N ILE A 689 8.45 -12.28 45.77
CA ILE A 689 9.50 -11.37 45.26
C ILE A 689 9.55 -10.07 46.08
N CYS A 690 8.38 -9.53 46.40
CA CYS A 690 8.29 -8.32 47.21
C CYS A 690 8.96 -8.50 48.58
N ALA A 691 8.78 -9.67 49.20
CA ALA A 691 9.29 -9.96 50.53
C ALA A 691 10.79 -10.27 50.52
N PHE A 692 11.30 -11.17 49.65
CA PHE A 692 12.72 -11.58 49.73
C PHE A 692 13.68 -10.60 49.04
N TYR A 693 13.18 -9.74 48.16
CA TYR A 693 14.01 -8.79 47.42
C TYR A 693 13.56 -7.34 47.62
N LEU A 694 12.35 -6.97 47.17
CA LEU A 694 11.97 -5.55 47.04
C LEU A 694 12.01 -4.80 48.37
N TRP A 695 11.38 -5.35 49.42
CA TRP A 695 11.34 -4.70 50.73
C TRP A 695 12.71 -4.64 51.39
N GLY A 696 13.53 -5.68 51.23
CA GLY A 696 14.92 -5.70 51.71
C GLY A 696 15.75 -4.61 51.03
N PHE A 697 15.71 -4.57 49.71
CA PHE A 697 16.45 -3.60 48.89
C PHE A 697 16.06 -2.15 49.18
N ILE A 698 14.75 -1.87 49.22
CA ILE A 698 14.26 -0.52 49.55
C ILE A 698 14.70 -0.13 50.97
N LYS A 699 14.59 -1.04 51.94
CA LYS A 699 15.01 -0.79 53.32
C LYS A 699 16.52 -0.52 53.40
N ASP A 700 17.32 -1.29 52.68
CA ASP A 700 18.78 -1.12 52.66
C ASP A 700 19.20 0.19 51.99
N CYS A 701 18.40 0.73 51.07
CA CYS A 701 18.63 2.05 50.49
C CYS A 701 18.16 3.20 51.39
N VAL A 702 17.00 3.05 52.03
CA VAL A 702 16.32 4.11 52.80
C VAL A 702 16.88 4.26 54.22
N TYR A 703 17.42 3.20 54.83
CA TYR A 703 17.94 3.22 56.20
C TYR A 703 19.47 3.38 56.28
N VAL A 704 20.11 3.94 55.24
CA VAL A 704 21.52 4.34 55.24
C VAL A 704 21.64 5.81 55.68
N PRO A 705 22.50 6.15 56.66
CA PRO A 705 22.63 7.53 57.13
C PRO A 705 22.99 8.55 56.02
N PRO A 706 22.39 9.75 56.03
CA PRO A 706 21.49 10.28 57.06
C PRO A 706 20.07 9.70 56.96
N LEU A 707 19.52 9.32 58.12
CA LEU A 707 18.16 8.77 58.20
C LEU A 707 17.11 9.84 57.83
N PRO A 708 15.97 9.44 57.25
CA PRO A 708 14.90 10.36 56.88
C PRO A 708 14.46 11.25 58.05
N ALA A 709 14.40 12.55 57.84
CA ALA A 709 14.09 13.53 58.89
C ALA A 709 12.57 13.65 59.15
N ASP A 710 11.74 13.44 58.13
CA ASP A 710 10.28 13.50 58.19
C ASP A 710 9.62 12.59 57.12
N PHE A 711 8.29 12.59 57.08
CA PHE A 711 7.52 11.73 56.17
C PHE A 711 7.72 12.10 54.68
N PRO A 712 7.75 13.39 54.27
CA PRO A 712 8.12 13.77 52.91
C PRO A 712 9.51 13.27 52.48
N ASP A 713 10.52 13.41 53.34
CA ASP A 713 11.89 12.95 53.07
C ASP A 713 11.94 11.41 52.95
N LEU A 714 11.23 10.69 53.81
CA LEU A 714 11.09 9.23 53.71
C LEU A 714 10.47 8.82 52.38
N ARG A 715 9.39 9.49 51.94
CA ARG A 715 8.73 9.21 50.66
C ARG A 715 9.67 9.44 49.49
N HIS A 716 10.37 10.57 49.48
CA HIS A 716 11.34 10.88 48.42
C HIS A 716 12.49 9.85 48.37
N GLN A 717 12.98 9.40 49.52
CA GLN A 717 14.02 8.36 49.58
C GLN A 717 13.52 7.00 49.09
N ILE A 718 12.26 6.65 49.36
CA ILE A 718 11.64 5.43 48.81
C ILE A 718 11.51 5.52 47.28
N GLU A 719 10.99 6.64 46.76
CA GLU A 719 10.86 6.87 45.31
C GLU A 719 12.23 6.81 44.61
N ALA A 720 13.27 7.41 45.21
CA ALA A 720 14.63 7.34 44.72
C ALA A 720 15.25 5.92 44.80
N ALA A 721 14.90 5.12 45.82
CA ALA A 721 15.34 3.74 45.94
C ALA A 721 14.70 2.85 44.86
N VAL A 722 13.41 3.03 44.60
CA VAL A 722 12.68 2.30 43.54
C VAL A 722 13.27 2.63 42.16
N ALA A 723 13.60 3.89 41.89
CA ALA A 723 14.21 4.32 40.63
C ALA A 723 15.62 3.73 40.37
N ARG A 724 16.26 3.10 41.37
CA ARG A 724 17.57 2.44 41.22
C ARG A 724 17.47 0.96 40.82
N ILE A 725 16.27 0.41 40.78
CA ILE A 725 16.04 -0.97 40.33
C ILE A 725 16.22 -1.00 38.81
N THR A 726 17.14 -1.83 38.32
CA THR A 726 17.44 -1.99 36.89
C THR A 726 16.88 -3.30 36.35
N SER A 727 16.64 -3.39 35.03
CA SER A 727 16.20 -4.64 34.39
C SER A 727 17.15 -5.81 34.68
N ASP A 728 18.45 -5.54 34.70
CA ASP A 728 19.49 -6.53 35.01
C ASP A 728 19.40 -7.07 36.45
N SER A 729 18.94 -6.25 37.40
CA SER A 729 18.69 -6.67 38.79
C SER A 729 17.40 -7.49 38.91
N LEU A 730 16.39 -7.18 38.11
CA LEU A 730 15.13 -7.94 38.06
C LEU A 730 15.33 -9.33 37.44
N ASN A 731 16.13 -9.45 36.37
CA ASN A 731 16.46 -10.75 35.77
C ASN A 731 17.10 -11.70 36.79
N LYS A 732 18.05 -11.22 37.60
CA LYS A 732 18.67 -12.02 38.68
C LYS A 732 17.68 -12.43 39.77
N VAL A 733 16.64 -11.61 40.02
CA VAL A 733 15.59 -11.92 40.99
C VAL A 733 14.66 -13.02 40.46
N TRP A 734 14.39 -13.02 39.15
CA TRP A 734 13.66 -14.09 38.47
C TRP A 734 14.45 -15.41 38.47
N ASP A 735 15.75 -15.36 38.21
CA ASP A 735 16.64 -16.53 38.32
C ASP A 735 16.62 -17.12 39.75
N GLU A 736 16.69 -16.25 40.77
CA GLU A 736 16.62 -16.65 42.18
C GLU A 736 15.24 -17.21 42.56
N LEU A 737 14.14 -16.69 42.00
CA LEU A 737 12.81 -17.26 42.19
C LEU A 737 12.73 -18.66 41.59
N ALA A 738 13.21 -18.86 40.36
CA ALA A 738 13.25 -20.17 39.71
C ALA A 738 14.08 -21.17 40.54
N TYR A 739 15.22 -20.74 41.07
CA TYR A 739 16.02 -21.53 42.01
C TYR A 739 15.23 -21.88 43.29
N ARG A 740 14.56 -20.92 43.92
CA ARG A 740 13.75 -21.14 45.14
C ARG A 740 12.57 -22.06 44.88
N LEU A 741 11.90 -21.98 43.74
CA LEU A 741 10.84 -22.90 43.34
C LEU A 741 11.38 -24.32 43.15
N ASN A 742 12.53 -24.47 42.51
CA ASN A 742 13.18 -25.77 42.34
C ASN A 742 13.58 -26.39 43.69
N VAL A 743 14.17 -25.60 44.60
CA VAL A 743 14.48 -26.07 45.97
C VAL A 743 13.21 -26.43 46.74
N CYS A 744 12.13 -25.63 46.62
CA CYS A 744 10.84 -25.93 47.22
C CYS A 744 10.31 -27.29 46.74
N HIS A 745 10.37 -27.53 45.43
CA HIS A 745 9.94 -28.77 44.81
C HIS A 745 10.77 -29.97 45.29
N VAL A 746 12.11 -29.88 45.21
CA VAL A 746 13.03 -30.96 45.63
C VAL A 746 12.90 -31.29 47.12
N THR A 747 12.55 -30.30 47.94
CA THR A 747 12.39 -30.48 49.39
C THR A 747 10.95 -30.72 49.83
N ASN A 748 10.02 -30.91 48.88
CA ASN A 748 8.60 -31.16 49.11
C ASN A 748 7.95 -30.11 50.02
N GLY A 749 8.23 -28.83 49.75
CA GLY A 749 7.69 -27.68 50.48
C GLY A 749 8.42 -27.32 51.78
N ALA A 750 9.62 -27.88 52.04
CA ALA A 750 10.38 -27.53 53.22
C ALA A 750 10.92 -26.09 53.18
N HIS A 751 11.24 -25.55 54.35
CA HIS A 751 11.72 -24.17 54.49
C HIS A 751 13.10 -23.98 53.85
N ILE A 752 13.24 -22.92 53.04
CA ILE A 752 14.42 -22.68 52.19
C ILE A 752 15.51 -21.85 52.91
N GLU A 753 15.23 -21.22 54.04
CA GLU A 753 16.20 -20.40 54.78
C GLU A 753 16.56 -20.92 56.18
N HIS A 754 17.85 -20.93 56.51
CA HIS A 754 18.30 -20.87 57.91
C HIS A 754 18.45 -19.38 58.27
N SER A 755 17.62 -18.90 59.19
CA SER A 755 17.74 -17.56 59.78
C SER A 755 19.10 -17.36 60.44
#